data_AF-A0A6L9KQ06-F1
#
_entry.id   AF-A0A6L9KQ06-F1
#
_cell.length_a   1.000
_cell.length_b   1.000
_cell.length_c   1.000
_cell.angle_alpha   90.00
_cell.angle_beta   90.00
_cell.angle_gamma   90.00
#
_symmetry.space_group_name_H-M   'P 1'
#
loop_
_entity.id
_entity.type
_entity.pdbx_description
1 polymer ?
#
loop_
_entity_poly.entity_id
_entity_poly.type
_entity_poly.pdbx_seq_one_letter_code
_entity_poly.pdbx_strand_id
1 'polypeptide(L)'
;MKKYESYARVLPWFMALVLSVLLAACGGGRDPILGSPTLGLGVVSVSVTPATTSIPLGGVQPMMATATYTDGSTRDVTASSNWASDTTSVATVVPTSGVATGVASGTSIISADFGGKSGSAVLTVTSATLLSMAVAPSTASIPVGSIQPLISTATYSDGSTRDVTAYSNWTSGTPTVATVLQTTGVVTGVAVGASAITANFGGKSSSTNLTVTAATLASIAVTPAIATVPVGLTQSFVAKGTYSDGSIVDISNTVAWTSASPLVATVLPTTGVATGVSAGSALITATAGGKTGSATLTVTAATVASIAVTPAPATVPVGLTQPFVANGTYSDGSIVDISKSVSWTSASPMVATVLSNTGVATGVSVGTALITATSAGKSGSATLTVTPATLASIAVTPAQASIDYGFTQPFVAQGTYSDGSIIDITKTVAWTSGNTPVATVMSNTGVATGVSAGSAVITATSGSLSGLATLTVLAKKGPDAVDLGSAANFVILAKSGISTTGTTAIVGDIGVSPIGSTAITGFSLIADPTNVFSTSLYVTGKVYAANYAVPTPTTMTTAISDMETAFTDAAGRATPDATELGAGNISGLTIAPGLYKWGTGVLVTSAGVTLSGGPNDVWIFQIGRDLTVNNSAIVTLSGGAQAKNIFWQVAGEATLGTAADFKGNLLSQTLISLNTGAVVTGRMLAQTEVTLNAARVTKP
;
A
#
# COMPACT_ATOMS: atom_id res chain seq x y z
N MET A 1 48.87 -3.26 -1.44
CA MET A 1 49.64 -4.27 -2.20
C MET A 1 50.13 -3.64 -3.49
N LYS A 2 51.46 -3.54 -3.68
CA LYS A 2 52.26 -3.30 -4.92
C LYS A 2 51.84 -2.11 -5.81
N LYS A 3 52.67 -1.11 -6.15
CA LYS A 3 54.13 -1.06 -6.39
C LYS A 3 54.66 0.38 -6.23
N TYR A 4 55.88 0.47 -5.71
CA TYR A 4 56.79 1.61 -5.61
C TYR A 4 57.60 1.77 -6.92
N GLU A 5 58.04 3.00 -7.24
CA GLU A 5 59.31 3.37 -7.91
C GLU A 5 59.32 4.92 -8.02
N SER A 6 59.91 5.68 -7.09
CA SER A 6 61.33 5.91 -6.73
C SER A 6 62.08 6.88 -7.67
N TYR A 7 62.26 8.10 -7.14
CA TYR A 7 63.26 9.09 -7.51
C TYR A 7 64.70 8.58 -7.33
N ALA A 8 65.62 9.00 -8.19
CA ALA A 8 67.06 9.15 -7.91
C ALA A 8 67.60 10.30 -8.79
N ARG A 9 67.86 11.50 -8.25
CA ARG A 9 69.15 12.00 -7.72
C ARG A 9 70.33 11.87 -8.72
N VAL A 10 70.93 13.02 -9.07
CA VAL A 10 72.34 13.46 -8.87
C VAL A 10 72.81 14.37 -10.04
N LEU A 11 73.34 15.56 -9.68
CA LEU A 11 74.17 16.55 -10.42
C LEU A 11 75.38 15.87 -11.16
N PRO A 12 76.25 16.48 -12.03
CA PRO A 12 76.65 17.90 -12.10
C PRO A 12 77.08 18.49 -13.49
N TRP A 13 77.28 19.82 -13.46
CA TRP A 13 78.35 20.69 -14.04
C TRP A 13 78.79 20.67 -15.53
N PHE A 14 78.54 21.82 -16.16
CA PHE A 14 79.44 22.79 -16.83
C PHE A 14 80.74 22.38 -17.56
N MET A 15 80.85 23.00 -18.76
CA MET A 15 82.05 23.56 -19.43
C MET A 15 82.84 22.68 -20.41
N ALA A 16 82.78 23.07 -21.69
CA ALA A 16 83.81 22.78 -22.67
C ALA A 16 83.95 23.96 -23.64
N LEU A 17 85.19 24.15 -24.10
CA LEU A 17 85.64 24.87 -25.30
C LEU A 17 86.15 26.31 -25.12
N VAL A 18 87.48 26.44 -24.98
CA VAL A 18 88.24 27.47 -25.74
C VAL A 18 89.63 26.93 -26.12
N LEU A 19 89.96 27.15 -27.39
CA LEU A 19 91.20 27.73 -27.92
C LEU A 19 92.24 26.86 -28.63
N SER A 20 92.45 27.29 -29.87
CA SER A 20 93.45 26.96 -30.86
C SER A 20 94.67 27.90 -30.81
N VAL A 21 95.86 27.29 -30.97
CA VAL A 21 96.99 27.68 -31.86
C VAL A 21 98.05 28.72 -31.41
N LEU A 22 99.24 28.14 -31.14
CA LEU A 22 100.64 28.44 -31.52
C LEU A 22 101.24 29.86 -31.45
N LEU A 23 102.51 29.90 -30.99
CA LEU A 23 103.61 30.49 -31.77
C LEU A 23 105.04 30.04 -31.38
N ALA A 24 105.87 29.97 -32.43
CA ALA A 24 107.31 30.25 -32.53
C ALA A 24 108.36 29.15 -32.24
N ALA A 25 109.19 28.87 -33.25
CA ALA A 25 110.65 28.68 -33.11
C ALA A 25 111.38 28.66 -34.47
N CYS A 26 112.21 29.67 -34.74
CA CYS A 26 113.50 29.64 -35.46
C CYS A 26 113.93 31.10 -35.70
N GLY A 27 115.17 31.53 -35.54
CA GLY A 27 116.41 30.83 -35.23
C GLY A 27 117.53 31.86 -35.02
N GLY A 28 118.62 31.43 -34.37
CA GLY A 28 119.84 32.20 -34.21
C GLY A 28 121.03 31.40 -34.73
N GLY A 29 121.76 31.99 -35.68
CA GLY A 29 122.95 31.41 -36.30
C GLY A 29 124.18 31.42 -35.40
N ARG A 30 125.22 30.69 -35.85
CA ARG A 30 126.57 30.68 -35.26
C ARG A 30 127.59 31.25 -36.25
N ASP A 31 128.56 31.97 -35.68
CA ASP A 31 129.73 32.65 -36.25
C ASP A 31 130.66 31.76 -37.11
N PRO A 32 131.68 32.36 -37.76
CA PRO A 32 133.00 32.29 -37.13
C PRO A 32 133.94 33.52 -37.30
N ILE A 33 134.57 33.91 -36.18
CA ILE A 33 136.02 33.97 -35.90
C ILE A 33 136.93 34.85 -36.80
N LEU A 34 137.64 35.82 -36.18
CA LEU A 34 139.12 35.90 -36.07
C LEU A 34 139.55 37.08 -35.16
N GLY A 35 140.47 36.82 -34.21
CA GLY A 35 141.04 37.79 -33.24
C GLY A 35 142.07 38.74 -33.85
N SER A 36 142.43 39.88 -33.24
CA SER A 36 143.21 40.08 -32.00
C SER A 36 143.32 41.61 -31.70
N PRO A 37 144.02 42.06 -30.64
CA PRO A 37 143.62 42.18 -29.24
C PRO A 37 143.33 43.66 -28.83
N THR A 38 143.06 43.85 -27.53
CA THR A 38 143.36 45.04 -26.69
C THR A 38 142.19 45.88 -26.13
N LEU A 39 142.25 46.01 -24.80
CA LEU A 39 141.50 46.90 -23.89
C LEU A 39 139.99 46.63 -23.77
N GLY A 40 139.64 45.70 -22.87
CA GLY A 40 138.25 45.51 -22.40
C GLY A 40 137.76 46.76 -21.68
N LEU A 41 136.80 47.45 -22.30
CA LEU A 41 136.09 48.57 -21.69
C LEU A 41 135.20 48.03 -20.55
N GLY A 42 135.45 48.51 -19.33
CA GLY A 42 134.64 48.12 -18.17
C GLY A 42 133.23 48.70 -18.29
N VAL A 43 132.23 47.99 -17.77
CA VAL A 43 130.87 48.54 -17.62
C VAL A 43 130.85 49.46 -16.39
N VAL A 44 130.44 50.71 -16.59
CA VAL A 44 130.35 51.74 -15.55
C VAL A 44 129.00 51.66 -14.85
N SER A 45 127.91 51.57 -15.60
CA SER A 45 126.53 51.53 -15.08
C SER A 45 125.57 50.81 -16.02
N VAL A 46 124.43 50.37 -15.48
CA VAL A 46 123.28 49.85 -16.24
C VAL A 46 122.05 50.65 -15.82
N SER A 47 121.23 51.09 -16.78
CA SER A 47 119.95 51.76 -16.52
C SER A 47 118.80 50.97 -17.13
N VAL A 48 117.70 50.81 -16.38
CA VAL A 48 116.47 50.17 -16.87
C VAL A 48 115.44 51.24 -17.23
N THR A 49 114.85 51.13 -18.42
CA THR A 49 113.87 52.09 -18.96
C THR A 49 112.60 51.34 -19.38
N PRO A 50 111.39 51.84 -19.07
CA PRO A 50 111.11 53.04 -18.28
C PRO A 50 111.49 52.85 -16.80
N ALA A 51 112.07 53.88 -16.17
CA ALA A 51 112.51 53.82 -14.77
C ALA A 51 111.35 53.62 -13.77
N THR A 52 110.14 54.02 -14.14
CA THR A 52 108.90 53.77 -13.39
C THR A 52 107.75 53.48 -14.34
N THR A 53 107.01 52.41 -14.12
CA THR A 53 105.81 52.05 -14.92
C THR A 53 104.68 51.54 -14.02
N SER A 54 103.43 51.73 -14.45
CA SER A 54 102.24 51.19 -13.78
C SER A 54 101.39 50.39 -14.75
N ILE A 55 100.95 49.20 -14.35
CA ILE A 55 100.09 48.28 -15.12
C ILE A 55 98.94 47.76 -14.24
N PRO A 56 97.79 47.34 -14.79
CA PRO A 56 96.75 46.65 -14.03
C PRO A 56 97.15 45.20 -13.70
N LEU A 57 96.45 44.57 -12.75
CA LEU A 57 96.58 43.13 -12.47
C LEU A 57 96.43 42.30 -13.75
N GLY A 58 97.41 41.46 -14.08
CA GLY A 58 97.46 40.67 -15.32
C GLY A 58 98.00 41.39 -16.56
N GLY A 59 98.31 42.70 -16.48
CA GLY A 59 98.95 43.45 -17.56
C GLY A 59 100.42 43.07 -17.79
N VAL A 60 101.00 43.47 -18.92
CA VAL A 60 102.42 43.22 -19.26
C VAL A 60 103.15 44.50 -19.68
N GLN A 61 104.43 44.61 -19.37
CA GLN A 61 105.30 45.74 -19.70
C GLN A 61 106.70 45.27 -20.13
N PRO A 62 107.13 45.52 -21.38
CA PRO A 62 108.53 45.34 -21.77
C PRO A 62 109.44 46.41 -21.15
N MET A 63 110.58 45.99 -20.61
CA MET A 63 111.64 46.85 -20.04
C MET A 63 112.93 46.74 -20.87
N MET A 64 113.69 47.83 -20.97
CA MET A 64 114.94 47.92 -21.73
C MET A 64 116.12 48.24 -20.81
N ALA A 65 117.22 47.50 -20.90
CA ALA A 65 118.45 47.72 -20.14
C ALA A 65 119.56 48.29 -21.03
N THR A 66 120.11 49.45 -20.65
CA THR A 66 121.19 50.14 -21.37
C THR A 66 122.43 50.20 -20.48
N ALA A 67 123.56 49.66 -20.95
CA ALA A 67 124.85 49.71 -20.28
C ALA A 67 125.66 50.92 -20.75
N THR A 68 126.38 51.60 -19.84
CA THR A 68 127.36 52.66 -20.13
C THR A 68 128.77 52.12 -19.86
N TYR A 69 129.70 52.26 -20.80
CA TYR A 69 131.06 51.75 -20.71
C TYR A 69 132.07 52.82 -20.26
N THR A 70 133.31 52.42 -19.91
CA THR A 70 134.36 53.33 -19.42
C THR A 70 134.78 54.41 -20.40
N ASP A 71 134.50 54.26 -21.69
CA ASP A 71 134.71 55.27 -22.73
C ASP A 71 133.53 56.24 -22.88
N GLY A 72 132.46 56.08 -22.09
CA GLY A 72 131.23 56.87 -22.17
C GLY A 72 130.25 56.40 -23.24
N SER A 73 130.57 55.39 -24.04
CA SER A 73 129.61 54.81 -24.98
C SER A 73 128.50 54.05 -24.25
N THR A 74 127.31 53.96 -24.87
CA THR A 74 126.19 53.17 -24.34
C THR A 74 125.76 52.09 -25.32
N ARG A 75 125.30 50.95 -24.81
CA ARG A 75 124.69 49.87 -25.62
C ARG A 75 123.45 49.31 -24.96
N ASP A 76 122.48 48.92 -25.78
CA ASP A 76 121.37 48.09 -25.34
C ASP A 76 121.90 46.68 -25.02
N VAL A 77 121.63 46.26 -23.80
CA VAL A 77 122.04 44.97 -23.24
C VAL A 77 120.83 44.18 -22.75
N THR A 78 119.60 44.55 -23.13
CA THR A 78 118.33 43.97 -22.67
C THR A 78 118.31 42.45 -22.77
N ALA A 79 118.65 41.89 -23.94
CA ALA A 79 118.66 40.44 -24.15
C ALA A 79 119.89 39.73 -23.55
N SER A 80 120.92 40.48 -23.16
CA SER A 80 122.14 39.97 -22.54
C SER A 80 122.17 40.18 -21.02
N SER A 81 121.18 40.87 -20.47
CA SER A 81 121.02 41.12 -19.04
C SER A 81 120.27 39.98 -18.38
N ASN A 82 120.59 39.69 -17.13
CA ASN A 82 119.77 38.80 -16.31
C ASN A 82 118.69 39.63 -15.61
N TRP A 83 117.42 39.38 -15.93
CA TRP A 83 116.30 40.13 -15.37
C TRP A 83 115.71 39.43 -14.15
N ALA A 84 115.48 40.20 -13.09
CA ALA A 84 114.86 39.71 -11.86
C ALA A 84 113.78 40.68 -11.36
N SER A 85 112.78 40.12 -10.68
CA SER A 85 111.78 40.87 -9.94
C SER A 85 112.04 40.64 -8.45
N ASP A 86 112.03 41.71 -7.66
CA ASP A 86 112.23 41.64 -6.21
C ASP A 86 111.05 40.97 -5.47
N THR A 87 109.85 41.02 -6.04
CA THR A 87 108.60 40.52 -5.46
C THR A 87 107.78 39.87 -6.56
N THR A 88 108.13 38.62 -6.87
CA THR A 88 107.44 37.81 -7.90
C THR A 88 105.96 37.55 -7.58
N SER A 89 105.52 37.73 -6.33
CA SER A 89 104.11 37.69 -5.94
C SER A 89 103.32 38.91 -6.40
N VAL A 90 103.98 40.04 -6.67
CA VAL A 90 103.38 41.29 -7.15
C VAL A 90 103.54 41.39 -8.67
N ALA A 91 104.75 41.21 -9.20
CA ALA A 91 105.00 41.17 -10.63
C ALA A 91 106.12 40.20 -10.97
N THR A 92 106.01 39.44 -12.06
CA THR A 92 107.09 38.58 -12.58
C THR A 92 107.79 39.27 -13.74
N VAL A 93 109.03 38.89 -14.05
CA VAL A 93 109.74 39.34 -15.26
C VAL A 93 110.41 38.14 -15.92
N VAL A 94 110.37 38.09 -17.25
CA VAL A 94 111.02 37.03 -18.02
C VAL A 94 112.55 37.27 -17.99
N PRO A 95 113.36 36.35 -17.43
CA PRO A 95 114.79 36.59 -17.16
C PRO A 95 115.64 36.95 -18.37
N THR A 96 115.23 36.53 -19.58
CA THR A 96 115.99 36.68 -20.83
C THR A 96 115.47 37.79 -21.76
N SER A 97 114.30 38.38 -21.49
CA SER A 97 113.68 39.38 -22.39
C SER A 97 113.27 40.68 -21.71
N GLY A 98 113.26 40.74 -20.38
CA GLY A 98 112.86 41.95 -19.64
C GLY A 98 111.37 42.29 -19.72
N VAL A 99 110.51 41.36 -20.14
CA VAL A 99 109.05 41.56 -20.14
C VAL A 99 108.48 41.23 -18.76
N ALA A 100 107.90 42.21 -18.09
CA ALA A 100 107.29 42.07 -16.78
C ALA A 100 105.75 41.91 -16.85
N THR A 101 105.16 41.10 -15.97
CA THR A 101 103.72 40.79 -15.89
C THR A 101 103.20 41.02 -14.48
N GLY A 102 102.08 41.73 -14.31
CA GLY A 102 101.48 41.97 -13.00
C GLY A 102 100.72 40.75 -12.47
N VAL A 103 101.00 40.32 -11.24
CA VAL A 103 100.45 39.10 -10.60
C VAL A 103 99.57 39.40 -9.38
N ALA A 104 99.86 40.45 -8.61
CA ALA A 104 99.02 40.95 -7.52
C ALA A 104 99.20 42.46 -7.37
N SER A 105 98.20 43.16 -6.83
CA SER A 105 98.33 44.61 -6.58
C SER A 105 99.48 44.91 -5.61
N GLY A 106 100.34 45.85 -5.96
CA GLY A 106 101.53 46.21 -5.19
C GLY A 106 102.59 46.84 -6.06
N THR A 107 103.77 47.08 -5.51
CA THR A 107 104.93 47.59 -6.26
C THR A 107 106.07 46.58 -6.19
N SER A 108 106.71 46.33 -7.33
CA SER A 108 107.89 45.48 -7.46
C SER A 108 108.98 46.19 -8.25
N ILE A 109 110.23 46.04 -7.82
CA ILE A 109 111.41 46.51 -8.54
C ILE A 109 111.86 45.42 -9.54
N ILE A 110 111.91 45.81 -10.80
CA ILE A 110 112.45 45.02 -11.90
C ILE A 110 113.90 45.45 -12.12
N SER A 111 114.83 44.51 -11.97
CA SER A 111 116.28 44.74 -12.05
C SER A 111 116.89 43.99 -13.22
N ALA A 112 117.90 44.59 -13.84
CA ALA A 112 118.68 44.03 -14.92
C ALA A 112 120.17 44.07 -14.55
N ASP A 113 120.79 42.89 -14.49
CA ASP A 113 122.21 42.74 -14.20
C ASP A 113 123.01 42.47 -15.47
N PHE A 114 124.02 43.30 -15.75
CA PHE A 114 124.93 43.15 -16.88
C PHE A 114 126.34 43.64 -16.55
N GLY A 115 127.36 42.80 -16.82
CA GLY A 115 128.78 43.18 -16.64
C GLY A 115 129.20 43.53 -15.20
N GLY A 116 128.52 42.95 -14.19
CA GLY A 116 128.77 43.24 -12.78
C GLY A 116 128.14 44.55 -12.27
N LYS A 117 127.25 45.17 -13.06
CA LYS A 117 126.48 46.37 -12.71
C LYS A 117 124.99 46.09 -12.85
N SER A 118 124.18 46.72 -12.00
CA SER A 118 122.72 46.54 -11.97
C SER A 118 122.01 47.85 -12.25
N GLY A 119 121.00 47.81 -13.12
CA GLY A 119 119.99 48.86 -13.27
C GLY A 119 118.65 48.39 -12.71
N SER A 120 117.80 49.31 -12.27
CA SER A 120 116.47 48.96 -11.75
C SER A 120 115.39 49.93 -12.20
N ALA A 121 114.15 49.43 -12.29
CA ALA A 121 112.94 50.17 -12.55
C ALA A 121 111.81 49.72 -11.61
N VAL A 122 110.95 50.65 -11.23
CA VAL A 122 109.80 50.37 -10.36
C VAL A 122 108.58 50.03 -11.23
N LEU A 123 107.97 48.87 -11.00
CA LEU A 123 106.71 48.44 -11.62
C LEU A 123 105.60 48.38 -10.57
N THR A 124 104.54 49.16 -10.75
CA THR A 124 103.37 49.14 -9.87
C THR A 124 102.20 48.43 -10.54
N VAL A 125 101.62 47.44 -9.86
CA VAL A 125 100.41 46.72 -10.26
C VAL A 125 99.22 47.29 -9.47
N THR A 126 98.23 47.85 -10.16
CA THR A 126 97.09 48.50 -9.51
C THR A 126 95.92 47.56 -9.26
N SER A 127 95.15 47.81 -8.18
CA SER A 127 93.91 47.08 -7.86
C SER A 127 92.71 47.62 -8.66
N ALA A 128 91.80 46.74 -9.08
CA ALA A 128 90.56 47.15 -9.76
C ALA A 128 89.62 47.93 -8.80
N THR A 129 89.03 49.01 -9.30
CA THR A 129 88.10 49.86 -8.53
C THR A 129 86.66 49.59 -8.95
N LEU A 130 85.71 49.67 -8.01
CA LEU A 130 84.28 49.45 -8.30
C LEU A 130 83.74 50.56 -9.20
N LEU A 131 83.19 50.24 -10.37
CA LEU A 131 82.64 51.20 -11.34
C LEU A 131 81.12 51.36 -11.27
N SER A 132 80.36 50.27 -11.15
CA SER A 132 78.89 50.36 -11.10
C SER A 132 78.27 49.17 -10.38
N MET A 133 76.98 49.30 -10.10
CA MET A 133 76.15 48.22 -9.54
C MET A 133 74.85 48.13 -10.34
N ALA A 134 74.32 46.92 -10.49
CA ALA A 134 73.00 46.66 -11.06
C ALA A 134 72.21 45.71 -10.16
N VAL A 135 70.96 46.08 -9.83
CA VAL A 135 70.01 45.21 -9.12
C VAL A 135 69.07 44.55 -10.12
N ALA A 136 68.94 43.23 -10.05
CA ALA A 136 68.05 42.43 -10.88
C ALA A 136 66.99 41.69 -10.02
N PRO A 137 65.74 41.55 -10.50
CA PRO A 137 65.22 42.17 -11.73
C PRO A 137 65.09 43.70 -11.59
N SER A 138 65.12 44.41 -12.73
CA SER A 138 65.06 45.89 -12.79
C SER A 138 63.70 46.47 -12.39
N THR A 139 62.65 45.65 -12.43
CA THR A 139 61.36 45.86 -11.76
C THR A 139 60.86 44.52 -11.23
N ALA A 140 60.11 44.55 -10.13
CA ALA A 140 59.46 43.36 -9.57
C ALA A 140 58.03 43.69 -9.12
N SER A 141 57.16 42.68 -9.12
CA SER A 141 55.79 42.80 -8.60
C SER A 141 55.41 41.54 -7.83
N ILE A 142 55.00 41.69 -6.57
CA ILE A 142 54.61 40.57 -5.68
C ILE A 142 53.32 40.88 -4.91
N PRO A 143 52.46 39.89 -4.61
CA PRO A 143 51.35 40.08 -3.67
C PRO A 143 51.83 40.33 -2.23
N VAL A 144 50.99 40.96 -1.40
CA VAL A 144 51.21 41.00 0.07
C VAL A 144 51.41 39.58 0.62
N GLY A 145 52.40 39.42 1.50
CA GLY A 145 52.79 38.15 2.13
C GLY A 145 53.76 37.28 1.31
N SER A 146 53.99 37.61 0.03
CA SER A 146 54.97 36.92 -0.81
C SER A 146 56.38 37.50 -0.65
N ILE A 147 57.38 36.72 -1.08
CA ILE A 147 58.79 37.12 -1.07
C ILE A 147 59.39 37.18 -2.49
N GLN A 148 60.37 38.06 -2.69
CA GLN A 148 61.16 38.15 -3.92
C GLN A 148 62.66 38.30 -3.57
N PRO A 149 63.53 37.34 -3.94
CA PRO A 149 64.97 37.54 -3.89
C PRO A 149 65.43 38.53 -4.98
N LEU A 150 66.32 39.45 -4.62
CA LEU A 150 67.00 40.35 -5.54
C LEU A 150 68.49 40.01 -5.63
N ILE A 151 69.10 40.25 -6.78
CA ILE A 151 70.53 40.03 -7.01
C ILE A 151 71.20 41.38 -7.30
N SER A 152 72.33 41.64 -6.66
CA SER A 152 73.16 42.84 -6.87
C SER A 152 74.49 42.45 -7.51
N THR A 153 74.75 42.93 -8.72
CA THR A 153 75.99 42.67 -9.47
C THR A 153 76.85 43.92 -9.55
N ALA A 154 78.10 43.83 -9.10
CA ALA A 154 79.11 44.87 -9.19
C ALA A 154 79.94 44.73 -10.47
N THR A 155 80.28 45.85 -11.12
CA THR A 155 81.20 45.91 -12.27
C THR A 155 82.44 46.73 -11.90
N TYR A 156 83.64 46.25 -12.20
CA TYR A 156 84.92 46.86 -11.82
C TYR A 156 85.67 47.49 -13.01
N SER A 157 86.71 48.29 -12.72
CA SER A 157 87.48 49.04 -13.72
C SER A 157 88.31 48.19 -14.67
N ASP A 158 88.55 46.93 -14.31
CA ASP A 158 89.17 45.91 -15.17
C ASP A 158 88.16 45.20 -16.09
N GLY A 159 86.87 45.57 -16.02
CA GLY A 159 85.79 44.97 -16.80
C GLY A 159 85.15 43.72 -16.16
N SER A 160 85.68 43.22 -15.04
CA SER A 160 85.10 42.07 -14.34
C SER A 160 83.78 42.40 -13.65
N THR A 161 82.91 41.39 -13.47
CA THR A 161 81.68 41.50 -12.67
C THR A 161 81.67 40.50 -11.52
N ARG A 162 81.02 40.85 -10.42
CA ARG A 162 80.83 39.97 -9.25
C ARG A 162 79.44 40.10 -8.67
N ASP A 163 78.84 38.96 -8.30
CA ASP A 163 77.66 38.96 -7.43
C ASP A 163 78.07 39.43 -6.04
N VAL A 164 77.50 40.55 -5.63
CA VAL A 164 77.73 41.20 -4.33
C VAL A 164 76.46 41.21 -3.49
N THR A 165 75.47 40.37 -3.79
CA THR A 165 74.16 40.32 -3.11
C THR A 165 74.30 40.16 -1.60
N ALA A 166 75.09 39.17 -1.16
CA ALA A 166 75.32 38.89 0.26
C ALA A 166 76.26 39.91 0.96
N TYR A 167 76.99 40.70 0.17
CA TYR A 167 77.92 41.72 0.65
C TYR A 167 77.33 43.14 0.59
N SER A 168 76.17 43.30 -0.06
CA SER A 168 75.46 44.56 -0.16
C SER A 168 74.65 44.80 1.11
N ASN A 169 74.59 46.06 1.55
CA ASN A 169 73.65 46.50 2.56
C ASN A 169 72.34 46.90 1.87
N TRP A 170 71.29 46.10 2.05
CA TRP A 170 69.99 46.31 1.41
C TRP A 170 69.06 47.17 2.26
N THR A 171 68.40 48.15 1.63
CA THR A 171 67.41 49.03 2.26
C THR A 171 66.13 49.12 1.44
N SER A 172 65.01 49.40 2.11
CA SER A 172 63.71 49.66 1.49
C SER A 172 63.32 51.12 1.70
N GLY A 173 62.89 51.80 0.64
CA GLY A 173 62.43 53.19 0.69
C GLY A 173 61.12 53.36 1.46
N THR A 174 60.24 52.35 1.46
CA THR A 174 58.99 52.32 2.22
C THR A 174 58.80 50.98 2.95
N PRO A 175 59.40 50.80 4.15
CA PRO A 175 59.32 49.54 4.92
C PRO A 175 57.90 49.08 5.26
N THR A 176 56.94 50.01 5.33
CA THR A 176 55.51 49.71 5.54
C THR A 176 54.84 49.05 4.33
N VAL A 177 55.41 49.19 3.13
CA VAL A 177 54.96 48.56 1.88
C VAL A 177 55.73 47.28 1.61
N ALA A 178 57.06 47.30 1.74
CA ALA A 178 57.91 46.14 1.54
C ALA A 178 59.14 46.19 2.46
N THR A 179 59.49 45.06 3.10
CA THR A 179 60.71 44.94 3.92
C THR A 179 61.76 44.13 3.20
N VAL A 180 63.04 44.46 3.35
CA VAL A 180 64.14 43.70 2.75
C VAL A 180 65.09 43.21 3.84
N LEU A 181 65.47 41.93 3.77
CA LEU A 181 66.50 41.37 4.63
C LEU A 181 67.86 41.95 4.23
N GLN A 182 68.45 42.70 5.16
CA GLN A 182 69.60 43.57 4.94
C GLN A 182 70.82 42.85 4.32
N THR A 183 71.01 41.56 4.60
CA THR A 183 72.19 40.78 4.21
C THR A 183 71.93 39.78 3.08
N THR A 184 70.68 39.57 2.66
CA THR A 184 70.33 38.54 1.66
C THR A 184 69.60 39.10 0.45
N GLY A 185 69.13 40.35 0.49
CA GLY A 185 68.38 40.96 -0.61
C GLY A 185 67.00 40.33 -0.84
N VAL A 186 66.49 39.53 0.11
CA VAL A 186 65.14 38.95 0.04
C VAL A 186 64.13 39.97 0.54
N VAL A 187 63.21 40.35 -0.33
CA VAL A 187 62.15 41.32 -0.05
C VAL A 187 60.86 40.60 0.29
N THR A 188 60.11 41.08 1.28
CA THR A 188 58.78 40.61 1.67
C THR A 188 57.76 41.74 1.48
N GLY A 189 56.66 41.46 0.76
CA GLY A 189 55.57 42.42 0.58
C GLY A 189 54.70 42.53 1.85
N VAL A 190 54.48 43.74 2.35
CA VAL A 190 53.78 44.02 3.62
C VAL A 190 52.41 44.69 3.38
N ALA A 191 52.33 45.67 2.47
CA ALA A 191 51.08 46.35 2.13
C ALA A 191 51.08 46.80 0.67
N VAL A 192 49.90 47.00 0.09
CA VAL A 192 49.76 47.43 -1.31
C VAL A 192 50.42 48.79 -1.54
N GLY A 193 51.29 48.90 -2.55
CA GLY A 193 52.02 50.13 -2.86
C GLY A 193 53.30 49.86 -3.63
N ALA A 194 54.13 50.88 -3.83
CA ALA A 194 55.47 50.72 -4.43
C ALA A 194 56.57 51.08 -3.42
N SER A 195 57.68 50.35 -3.45
CA SER A 195 58.90 50.63 -2.70
C SER A 195 60.12 50.52 -3.60
N ALA A 196 61.05 51.48 -3.47
CA ALA A 196 62.38 51.36 -4.05
C ALA A 196 63.25 50.49 -3.14
N ILE A 197 63.82 49.41 -3.67
CA ILE A 197 64.75 48.54 -2.92
C ILE A 197 66.16 48.80 -3.43
N THR A 198 67.01 49.29 -2.54
CA THR A 198 68.37 49.76 -2.87
C THR A 198 69.43 48.85 -2.25
N ALA A 199 70.38 48.40 -3.08
CA ALA A 199 71.58 47.70 -2.65
C ALA A 199 72.76 48.68 -2.58
N ASN A 200 73.49 48.69 -1.47
CA ASN A 200 74.66 49.54 -1.27
C ASN A 200 75.91 48.66 -1.08
N PHE A 201 76.91 48.79 -1.94
CA PHE A 201 78.18 48.05 -1.85
C PHE A 201 79.35 48.93 -2.30
N GLY A 202 80.45 48.93 -1.53
CA GLY A 202 81.70 49.62 -1.90
C GLY A 202 81.56 51.13 -2.21
N GLY A 203 80.62 51.82 -1.54
CA GLY A 203 80.35 53.25 -1.76
C GLY A 203 79.47 53.58 -2.98
N LYS A 204 78.96 52.57 -3.70
CA LYS A 204 77.97 52.72 -4.78
C LYS A 204 76.61 52.14 -4.37
N SER A 205 75.57 52.60 -5.04
CA SER A 205 74.20 52.16 -4.83
C SER A 205 73.48 51.93 -6.15
N SER A 206 72.62 50.92 -6.18
CA SER A 206 71.70 50.67 -7.29
C SER A 206 70.34 50.26 -6.74
N SER A 207 69.26 50.61 -7.42
CA SER A 207 67.90 50.43 -6.90
C SER A 207 66.98 49.83 -7.96
N THR A 208 66.02 49.03 -7.51
CA THR A 208 64.90 48.51 -8.31
C THR A 208 63.58 48.97 -7.72
N ASN A 209 62.55 49.13 -8.54
CA ASN A 209 61.19 49.43 -8.08
C ASN A 209 60.42 48.12 -7.88
N LEU A 210 59.95 47.88 -6.66
CA LEU A 210 59.07 46.78 -6.31
C LEU A 210 57.64 47.30 -6.10
N THR A 211 56.68 46.73 -6.82
CA THR A 211 55.25 46.96 -6.58
C THR A 211 54.67 45.80 -5.77
N VAL A 212 54.04 46.11 -4.65
CA VAL A 212 53.27 45.15 -3.86
C VAL A 212 51.79 45.27 -4.23
N THR A 213 51.19 44.17 -4.71
CA THR A 213 49.77 44.09 -5.11
C THR A 213 48.92 43.48 -4.00
N ALA A 214 47.59 43.55 -4.12
CA ALA A 214 46.67 42.97 -3.14
C ALA A 214 46.94 41.48 -2.92
N ALA A 215 46.67 40.99 -1.70
CA ALA A 215 46.83 39.58 -1.38
C ALA A 215 46.02 38.71 -2.36
N THR A 216 46.62 37.62 -2.81
CA THR A 216 46.01 36.73 -3.79
C THR A 216 45.47 35.47 -3.11
N LEU A 217 44.37 34.91 -3.62
CA LEU A 217 43.76 33.73 -3.04
C LEU A 217 44.68 32.50 -3.21
N ALA A 218 45.16 31.95 -2.11
CA ALA A 218 46.07 30.80 -2.07
C ALA A 218 45.31 29.47 -2.11
N SER A 219 44.24 29.31 -1.32
CA SER A 219 43.41 28.09 -1.27
C SER A 219 41.99 28.37 -0.82
N ILE A 220 41.08 27.40 -1.03
CA ILE A 220 39.70 27.42 -0.52
C ILE A 220 39.46 26.16 0.29
N ALA A 221 38.86 26.28 1.47
CA ALA A 221 38.37 25.17 2.28
C ALA A 221 36.85 25.26 2.44
N VAL A 222 36.15 24.13 2.30
CA VAL A 222 34.68 24.06 2.47
C VAL A 222 34.35 23.34 3.77
N THR A 223 33.47 23.94 4.58
CA THR A 223 33.02 23.40 5.89
C THR A 223 31.49 23.28 5.92
N PRO A 224 30.92 22.17 6.44
CA PRO A 224 31.61 20.94 6.85
C PRO A 224 32.23 20.20 5.64
N ALA A 225 33.33 19.48 5.87
CA ALA A 225 34.00 18.71 4.80
C ALA A 225 33.19 17.47 4.37
N ILE A 226 32.40 16.91 5.29
CA ILE A 226 31.44 15.83 5.06
C ILE A 226 30.13 16.20 5.76
N ALA A 227 29.01 16.07 5.06
CA ALA A 227 27.68 16.24 5.60
C ALA A 227 26.74 15.12 5.13
N THR A 228 25.66 14.88 5.86
CA THR A 228 24.64 13.90 5.50
C THR A 228 23.25 14.49 5.67
N VAL A 229 22.38 14.32 4.67
CA VAL A 229 21.03 14.88 4.66
C VAL A 229 20.04 13.90 3.97
N PRO A 230 18.80 13.72 4.47
CA PRO A 230 17.76 13.01 3.72
C PRO A 230 17.34 13.74 2.44
N VAL A 231 16.82 13.00 1.45
CA VAL A 231 16.18 13.59 0.26
C VAL A 231 15.10 14.60 0.69
N GLY A 232 15.06 15.74 0.00
CA GLY A 232 14.11 16.84 0.23
C GLY A 232 14.57 17.90 1.23
N LEU A 233 15.60 17.63 2.02
CA LEU A 233 16.15 18.58 3.00
C LEU A 233 17.43 19.26 2.47
N THR A 234 17.83 20.33 3.16
CA THR A 234 18.96 21.18 2.76
C THR A 234 20.13 21.15 3.74
N GLN A 235 21.32 21.41 3.23
CA GLN A 235 22.57 21.58 3.98
C GLN A 235 23.31 22.81 3.48
N SER A 236 23.67 23.72 4.38
CA SER A 236 24.50 24.89 4.05
C SER A 236 25.99 24.57 4.15
N PHE A 237 26.79 25.02 3.18
CA PHE A 237 28.25 24.95 3.20
C PHE A 237 28.85 26.36 3.27
N VAL A 238 29.99 26.47 3.96
CA VAL A 238 30.77 27.70 4.10
C VAL A 238 32.12 27.52 3.39
N ALA A 239 32.47 28.44 2.49
CA ALA A 239 33.77 28.48 1.83
C ALA A 239 34.68 29.53 2.47
N LYS A 240 35.83 29.09 3.00
CA LYS A 240 36.86 29.97 3.57
C LYS A 240 38.07 30.02 2.65
N GLY A 241 38.43 31.22 2.20
CA GLY A 241 39.61 31.47 1.37
C GLY A 241 40.82 31.81 2.23
N THR A 242 41.95 31.15 2.00
CA THR A 242 43.25 31.52 2.59
C THR A 242 44.04 32.32 1.57
N TYR A 243 44.51 33.51 1.93
CA TYR A 243 45.24 34.42 1.03
C TYR A 243 46.75 34.37 1.23
N SER A 244 47.52 34.96 0.32
CA SER A 244 49.00 34.99 0.35
C SER A 244 49.59 35.68 1.58
N ASP A 245 48.81 36.52 2.24
CA ASP A 245 49.15 37.18 3.51
C ASP A 245 48.80 36.34 4.76
N GLY A 246 48.27 35.13 4.56
CA GLY A 246 47.84 34.21 5.62
C GLY A 246 46.44 34.51 6.19
N SER A 247 45.76 35.56 5.73
CA SER A 247 44.38 35.86 6.16
C SER A 247 43.41 34.78 5.69
N ILE A 248 42.39 34.51 6.52
CA ILE A 248 41.30 33.58 6.21
C ILE A 248 39.99 34.36 6.19
N VAL A 249 39.32 34.38 5.04
CA VAL A 249 38.09 35.15 4.81
C VAL A 249 36.96 34.20 4.41
N ASP A 250 35.76 34.42 4.94
CA ASP A 250 34.55 33.77 4.43
C ASP A 250 34.18 34.37 3.07
N ILE A 251 34.27 33.54 2.05
CA ILE A 251 34.04 33.90 0.65
C ILE A 251 32.81 33.18 0.09
N SER A 252 31.93 32.64 0.95
CA SER A 252 30.78 31.79 0.55
C SER A 252 29.87 32.45 -0.47
N ASN A 253 29.71 33.78 -0.41
CA ASN A 253 28.86 34.55 -1.34
C ASN A 253 29.63 35.12 -2.56
N THR A 254 30.94 34.90 -2.64
CA THR A 254 31.82 35.40 -3.72
C THR A 254 32.49 34.28 -4.52
N VAL A 255 32.24 33.02 -4.15
CA VAL A 255 32.65 31.82 -4.90
C VAL A 255 31.49 31.33 -5.77
N ALA A 256 31.82 30.65 -6.87
CA ALA A 256 30.85 29.88 -7.63
C ALA A 256 30.70 28.48 -7.02
N TRP A 257 29.50 28.13 -6.60
CA TRP A 257 29.18 26.79 -6.10
C TRP A 257 28.67 25.87 -7.21
N THR A 258 29.20 24.65 -7.27
CA THR A 258 28.77 23.61 -8.20
C THR A 258 28.61 22.26 -7.49
N SER A 259 27.74 21.41 -8.03
CA SER A 259 27.61 20.02 -7.62
C SER A 259 28.09 19.12 -8.75
N ALA A 260 28.97 18.18 -8.44
CA ALA A 260 29.41 17.17 -9.40
C ALA A 260 28.31 16.15 -9.77
N SER A 261 27.21 16.11 -9.01
CA SER A 261 26.09 15.18 -9.25
C SER A 261 24.75 15.87 -8.95
N PRO A 262 24.26 16.76 -9.82
CA PRO A 262 23.02 17.51 -9.59
C PRO A 262 21.76 16.64 -9.43
N LEU A 263 21.76 15.43 -10.00
CA LEU A 263 20.66 14.45 -9.82
C LEU A 263 20.64 13.83 -8.41
N VAL A 264 21.76 13.89 -7.69
CA VAL A 264 21.88 13.44 -6.29
C VAL A 264 21.66 14.61 -5.33
N ALA A 265 22.35 15.73 -5.56
CA ALA A 265 22.15 16.96 -4.80
C ALA A 265 22.40 18.20 -5.67
N THR A 266 21.50 19.18 -5.62
CA THR A 266 21.69 20.51 -6.22
C THR A 266 22.35 21.43 -5.20
N VAL A 267 22.99 22.52 -5.66
CA VAL A 267 23.52 23.57 -4.79
C VAL A 267 23.20 24.93 -5.40
N LEU A 268 22.75 25.87 -4.56
CA LEU A 268 22.53 27.24 -4.99
C LEU A 268 23.88 27.90 -5.32
N PRO A 269 24.06 28.42 -6.55
CA PRO A 269 25.37 28.80 -7.08
C PRO A 269 26.03 29.96 -6.33
N THR A 270 25.27 30.75 -5.56
CA THR A 270 25.73 31.96 -4.87
C THR A 270 25.72 31.87 -3.34
N THR A 271 25.09 30.85 -2.74
CA THR A 271 24.91 30.76 -1.28
C THR A 271 25.45 29.48 -0.66
N GLY A 272 25.83 28.48 -1.47
CA GLY A 272 26.35 27.21 -0.96
C GLY A 272 25.33 26.35 -0.22
N VAL A 273 24.04 26.65 -0.35
CA VAL A 273 22.95 25.82 0.20
C VAL A 273 22.68 24.68 -0.79
N ALA A 274 22.96 23.46 -0.37
CA ALA A 274 22.71 22.24 -1.13
C ALA A 274 21.39 21.58 -0.73
N THR A 275 20.67 21.00 -1.68
CA THR A 275 19.41 20.26 -1.47
C THR A 275 19.57 18.83 -1.95
N GLY A 276 19.22 17.85 -1.11
CA GLY A 276 19.23 16.44 -1.50
C GLY A 276 18.08 16.11 -2.46
N VAL A 277 18.39 15.49 -3.60
CA VAL A 277 17.43 15.14 -4.68
C VAL A 277 17.20 13.63 -4.78
N SER A 278 18.26 12.82 -4.66
CA SER A 278 18.16 11.36 -4.63
C SER A 278 19.25 10.75 -3.76
N ALA A 279 19.03 9.54 -3.25
CA ALA A 279 20.00 8.87 -2.39
C ALA A 279 21.33 8.61 -3.13
N GLY A 280 22.45 8.99 -2.53
CA GLY A 280 23.76 8.91 -3.17
C GLY A 280 24.79 9.83 -2.51
N SER A 281 25.89 10.11 -3.20
CA SER A 281 26.91 11.06 -2.75
C SER A 281 27.22 12.08 -3.84
N ALA A 282 27.30 13.36 -3.47
CA ALA A 282 27.65 14.45 -4.36
C ALA A 282 28.85 15.24 -3.81
N LEU A 283 29.76 15.66 -4.70
CA LEU A 283 30.86 16.57 -4.35
C LEU A 283 30.42 18.01 -4.62
N ILE A 284 30.32 18.82 -3.56
CA ILE A 284 29.98 20.24 -3.61
C ILE A 284 31.28 21.04 -3.67
N THR A 285 31.46 21.86 -4.69
CA THR A 285 32.72 22.58 -4.95
C THR A 285 32.50 24.09 -5.00
N ALA A 286 33.31 24.82 -4.24
CA ALA A 286 33.43 26.27 -4.30
C ALA A 286 34.63 26.66 -5.17
N THR A 287 34.43 27.54 -6.15
CA THR A 287 35.48 27.99 -7.06
C THR A 287 35.60 29.52 -7.07
N ALA A 288 36.79 30.05 -6.86
CA ALA A 288 37.12 31.47 -7.05
C ALA A 288 38.58 31.65 -7.45
N GLY A 289 38.87 32.59 -8.36
CA GLY A 289 40.25 32.92 -8.76
C GLY A 289 41.09 31.73 -9.25
N GLY A 290 40.45 30.73 -9.89
CA GLY A 290 41.11 29.50 -10.34
C GLY A 290 41.45 28.48 -9.22
N LYS A 291 41.06 28.76 -7.97
CA LYS A 291 41.20 27.85 -6.83
C LYS A 291 39.87 27.17 -6.53
N THR A 292 39.94 25.93 -6.06
CA THR A 292 38.78 25.13 -5.68
C THR A 292 38.93 24.60 -4.26
N GLY A 293 37.79 24.45 -3.58
CA GLY A 293 37.65 23.69 -2.34
C GLY A 293 36.37 22.87 -2.43
N SER A 294 36.36 21.66 -1.85
CA SER A 294 35.23 20.75 -2.00
C SER A 294 34.82 20.09 -0.68
N ALA A 295 33.55 19.74 -0.58
CA ALA A 295 32.98 18.94 0.49
C ALA A 295 32.09 17.82 -0.07
N THR A 296 31.99 16.71 0.64
CA THR A 296 31.14 15.58 0.27
C THR A 296 29.79 15.69 0.97
N LEU A 297 28.70 15.68 0.21
CA LEU A 297 27.34 15.58 0.72
C LEU A 297 26.80 14.18 0.42
N THR A 298 26.54 13.39 1.47
CA THR A 298 25.83 12.11 1.36
C THR A 298 24.33 12.35 1.52
N VAL A 299 23.55 11.98 0.53
CA VAL A 299 22.09 12.04 0.56
C VAL A 299 21.55 10.66 0.92
N THR A 300 20.83 10.54 2.04
CA THR A 300 20.16 9.29 2.45
C THR A 300 18.74 9.25 1.92
N ALA A 301 18.10 8.08 1.98
CA ALA A 301 16.68 7.96 1.65
C ALA A 301 15.82 8.97 2.44
N ALA A 302 14.70 9.40 1.86
CA ALA A 302 13.75 10.28 2.53
C ALA A 302 13.27 9.65 3.84
N THR A 303 13.01 10.50 4.84
CA THR A 303 12.58 10.05 6.18
C THR A 303 11.14 10.47 6.44
N VAL A 304 10.40 9.72 7.26
CA VAL A 304 9.00 10.04 7.59
C VAL A 304 8.95 11.31 8.44
N ALA A 305 8.32 12.36 7.93
CA ALA A 305 8.12 13.63 8.62
C ALA A 305 6.87 13.60 9.51
N SER A 306 5.76 13.04 9.02
CA SER A 306 4.49 12.90 9.74
C SER A 306 3.70 11.66 9.30
N ILE A 307 2.77 11.20 10.13
CA ILE A 307 1.85 10.10 9.82
C ILE A 307 0.42 10.59 9.99
N ALA A 308 -0.43 10.36 8.99
CA ALA A 308 -1.86 10.55 9.07
C ALA A 308 -2.56 9.18 9.04
N VAL A 309 -3.60 9.00 9.86
CA VAL A 309 -4.39 7.76 9.90
C VAL A 309 -5.77 8.06 9.34
N THR A 310 -6.23 7.28 8.38
CA THR A 310 -7.56 7.41 7.75
C THR A 310 -8.30 6.08 7.74
N PRO A 311 -9.65 6.07 7.83
CA PRO A 311 -10.53 7.22 8.03
C PRO A 311 -10.44 7.81 9.46
N ALA A 312 -10.69 9.11 9.61
CA ALA A 312 -10.73 9.79 10.91
C ALA A 312 -11.83 10.89 10.90
N PRO A 313 -12.94 10.76 11.66
CA PRO A 313 -13.31 9.64 12.53
C PRO A 313 -13.82 8.41 11.74
N ALA A 314 -13.91 7.26 12.42
CA ALA A 314 -14.50 6.04 11.90
C ALA A 314 -15.55 5.46 12.86
N THR A 315 -16.51 4.70 12.34
CA THR A 315 -17.57 4.04 13.13
C THR A 315 -17.75 2.59 12.69
N VAL A 316 -17.90 1.67 13.66
CA VAL A 316 -18.13 0.25 13.39
C VAL A 316 -19.05 -0.39 14.44
N PRO A 317 -19.99 -1.27 14.08
CA PRO A 317 -20.71 -2.09 15.06
C PRO A 317 -19.80 -3.09 15.79
N VAL A 318 -20.18 -3.49 17.01
CA VAL A 318 -19.53 -4.61 17.72
C VAL A 318 -19.51 -5.86 16.84
N GLY A 319 -18.40 -6.59 16.83
CA GLY A 319 -18.20 -7.82 16.05
C GLY A 319 -17.66 -7.61 14.63
N LEU A 320 -17.75 -6.38 14.09
CA LEU A 320 -17.24 -6.06 12.76
C LEU A 320 -15.87 -5.39 12.81
N THR A 321 -15.23 -5.34 11.63
CA THR A 321 -13.87 -4.79 11.45
C THR A 321 -13.86 -3.50 10.65
N GLN A 322 -12.98 -2.57 11.02
CA GLN A 322 -12.67 -1.34 10.30
C GLN A 322 -11.18 -1.31 9.94
N PRO A 323 -10.80 -1.35 8.64
CA PRO A 323 -9.43 -1.12 8.23
C PRO A 323 -9.05 0.36 8.36
N PHE A 324 -7.86 0.63 8.87
CA PHE A 324 -7.22 1.94 8.84
C PHE A 324 -5.99 1.93 7.94
N VAL A 325 -5.73 3.06 7.28
CA VAL A 325 -4.56 3.31 6.45
C VAL A 325 -3.69 4.35 7.13
N ALA A 326 -2.39 4.07 7.27
CA ALA A 326 -1.39 5.01 7.72
C ALA A 326 -0.63 5.59 6.52
N ASN A 327 -0.84 6.86 6.24
CA ASN A 327 -0.13 7.59 5.20
C ASN A 327 1.03 8.38 5.82
N GLY A 328 2.26 8.02 5.48
CA GLY A 328 3.46 8.74 5.88
C GLY A 328 3.78 9.84 4.89
N THR A 329 3.91 11.08 5.36
CA THR A 329 4.48 12.19 4.59
C THR A 329 5.98 12.20 4.82
N TYR A 330 6.77 12.08 3.76
CA TYR A 330 8.23 12.00 3.82
C TYR A 330 8.87 13.39 3.67
N SER A 331 10.17 13.48 3.99
CA SER A 331 10.96 14.72 3.91
C SER A 331 11.08 15.30 2.51
N ASP A 332 10.79 14.52 1.47
CA ASP A 332 10.72 14.94 0.07
C ASP A 332 9.31 15.38 -0.37
N GLY A 333 8.36 15.40 0.57
CA GLY A 333 6.95 15.74 0.33
C GLY A 333 6.10 14.58 -0.23
N SER A 334 6.71 13.43 -0.54
CA SER A 334 5.95 12.27 -1.00
C SER A 334 5.05 11.71 0.11
N ILE A 335 3.90 11.17 -0.29
CA ILE A 335 2.96 10.50 0.62
C ILE A 335 2.91 9.03 0.23
N VAL A 336 3.26 8.16 1.17
CA VAL A 336 3.30 6.70 0.95
C VAL A 336 2.41 6.01 1.98
N ASP A 337 1.66 5.00 1.54
CA ASP A 337 0.98 4.08 2.44
C ASP A 337 2.01 3.20 3.16
N ILE A 338 2.13 3.40 4.46
CA ILE A 338 3.05 2.70 5.36
C ILE A 338 2.32 1.77 6.33
N SER A 339 1.06 1.41 6.05
CA SER A 339 0.19 0.64 6.97
C SER A 339 0.80 -0.69 7.43
N LYS A 340 1.67 -1.29 6.60
CA LYS A 340 2.36 -2.56 6.91
C LYS A 340 3.74 -2.38 7.58
N SER A 341 4.26 -1.16 7.65
CA SER A 341 5.57 -0.83 8.22
C SER A 341 5.49 0.06 9.47
N VAL A 342 4.28 0.39 9.92
CA VAL A 342 3.99 1.03 11.21
C VAL A 342 3.60 -0.02 12.25
N SER A 343 3.76 0.32 13.52
CA SER A 343 3.17 -0.42 14.64
C SER A 343 1.80 0.19 14.98
N TRP A 344 0.75 -0.63 14.90
CA TRP A 344 -0.61 -0.23 15.27
C TRP A 344 -0.92 -0.57 16.73
N THR A 345 -1.56 0.37 17.43
CA THR A 345 -2.00 0.21 18.81
C THR A 345 -3.40 0.80 19.01
N SER A 346 -4.15 0.26 19.99
CA SER A 346 -5.43 0.81 20.43
C SER A 346 -5.29 1.29 21.86
N ALA A 347 -5.73 2.52 22.14
CA ALA A 347 -5.75 3.07 23.50
C ALA A 347 -6.76 2.36 24.42
N SER A 348 -7.78 1.69 23.85
CA SER A 348 -8.84 1.00 24.60
C SER A 348 -9.11 -0.39 24.00
N PRO A 349 -8.25 -1.40 24.24
CA PRO A 349 -8.40 -2.73 23.64
C PRO A 349 -9.70 -3.46 24.02
N MET A 350 -10.29 -3.16 25.17
CA MET A 350 -11.60 -3.70 25.58
C MET A 350 -12.77 -3.13 24.75
N VAL A 351 -12.59 -1.94 24.15
CA VAL A 351 -13.57 -1.31 23.26
C VAL A 351 -13.30 -1.71 21.81
N ALA A 352 -12.04 -1.63 21.36
CA ALA A 352 -11.62 -2.09 20.04
C ALA A 352 -10.18 -2.58 20.05
N THR A 353 -9.94 -3.77 19.50
CA THR A 353 -8.59 -4.29 19.25
C THR A 353 -8.11 -3.89 17.86
N VAL A 354 -6.80 -3.79 17.63
CA VAL A 354 -6.23 -3.56 16.29
C VAL A 354 -5.11 -4.55 16.03
N LEU A 355 -5.08 -5.12 14.82
CA LEU A 355 -3.99 -5.97 14.38
C LEU A 355 -2.74 -5.13 14.14
N SER A 356 -1.69 -5.43 14.88
CA SER A 356 -0.48 -4.60 14.98
C SER A 356 0.27 -4.39 13.66
N ASN A 357 0.06 -5.24 12.66
CA ASN A 357 0.76 -5.28 11.37
C ASN A 357 -0.12 -4.92 10.15
N THR A 358 -1.43 -4.72 10.32
CA THR A 358 -2.35 -4.44 9.21
C THR A 358 -3.23 -3.22 9.42
N GLY A 359 -3.36 -2.72 10.65
CA GLY A 359 -4.25 -1.58 10.95
C GLY A 359 -5.73 -1.93 10.90
N VAL A 360 -6.08 -3.21 10.82
CA VAL A 360 -7.48 -3.66 10.89
C VAL A 360 -7.91 -3.70 12.34
N ALA A 361 -8.85 -2.82 12.71
CA ALA A 361 -9.44 -2.76 14.02
C ALA A 361 -10.74 -3.57 14.08
N THR A 362 -11.04 -4.20 15.21
CA THR A 362 -12.28 -4.95 15.47
C THR A 362 -13.01 -4.32 16.64
N GLY A 363 -14.30 -4.02 16.50
CA GLY A 363 -15.13 -3.53 17.60
C GLY A 363 -15.46 -4.65 18.59
N VAL A 364 -15.14 -4.44 19.87
CA VAL A 364 -15.32 -5.42 20.96
C VAL A 364 -16.47 -5.04 21.89
N SER A 365 -16.58 -3.77 22.27
CA SER A 365 -17.68 -3.27 23.08
C SER A 365 -18.05 -1.84 22.68
N VAL A 366 -19.28 -1.42 22.97
CA VAL A 366 -19.73 -0.03 22.71
C VAL A 366 -18.82 0.97 23.43
N GLY A 367 -18.39 2.01 22.72
CA GLY A 367 -17.47 3.02 23.26
C GLY A 367 -16.62 3.68 22.18
N THR A 368 -15.55 4.37 22.58
CA THR A 368 -14.57 4.96 21.66
C THR A 368 -13.16 4.48 21.98
N ALA A 369 -12.35 4.29 20.93
CA ALA A 369 -10.94 3.91 21.03
C ALA A 369 -10.10 4.77 20.06
N LEU A 370 -8.92 5.20 20.50
CA LEU A 370 -7.96 5.88 19.64
C LEU A 370 -7.02 4.85 19.01
N ILE A 371 -7.06 4.72 17.69
CA ILE A 371 -6.19 3.82 16.91
C ILE A 371 -4.98 4.60 16.44
N THR A 372 -3.78 4.17 16.83
CA THR A 372 -2.53 4.90 16.60
C THR A 372 -1.55 4.07 15.80
N ALA A 373 -1.03 4.64 14.71
CA ALA A 373 0.07 4.10 13.91
C ALA A 373 1.37 4.83 14.27
N THR A 374 2.42 4.09 14.59
CA THR A 374 3.73 4.64 14.96
C THR A 374 4.85 4.08 14.08
N SER A 375 5.71 4.95 13.55
CA SER A 375 6.95 4.54 12.85
C SER A 375 8.03 5.62 13.00
N ALA A 376 9.27 5.19 13.21
CA ALA A 376 10.45 6.05 13.35
C ALA A 376 10.27 7.24 14.33
N GLY A 377 9.57 7.02 15.45
CA GLY A 377 9.30 8.05 16.47
C GLY A 377 8.20 9.06 16.09
N LYS A 378 7.52 8.89 14.95
CA LYS A 378 6.34 9.66 14.54
C LYS A 378 5.08 8.82 14.75
N SER A 379 3.98 9.49 15.08
CA SER A 379 2.68 8.84 15.27
C SER A 379 1.55 9.64 14.59
N GLY A 380 0.58 8.91 14.06
CA GLY A 380 -0.71 9.43 13.62
C GLY A 380 -1.82 8.64 14.30
N SER A 381 -2.99 9.25 14.51
CA SER A 381 -4.09 8.58 15.19
C SER A 381 -5.45 8.92 14.60
N ALA A 382 -6.40 8.00 14.73
CA ALA A 382 -7.78 8.17 14.34
C ALA A 382 -8.72 7.60 15.41
N THR A 383 -9.81 8.31 15.69
CA THR A 383 -10.82 7.83 16.64
C THR A 383 -11.74 6.82 15.95
N LEU A 384 -11.89 5.64 16.56
CA LEU A 384 -12.88 4.63 16.23
C LEU A 384 -14.00 4.65 17.27
N THR A 385 -15.24 4.87 16.81
CA THR A 385 -16.44 4.75 17.65
C THR A 385 -17.10 3.41 17.37
N VAL A 386 -17.26 2.60 18.42
CA VAL A 386 -17.92 1.30 18.36
C VAL A 386 -19.38 1.47 18.77
N THR A 387 -20.31 1.16 17.85
CA THR A 387 -21.77 1.23 18.07
C THR A 387 -22.34 -0.13 18.48
N PRO A 388 -23.57 -0.21 19.03
CA PRO A 388 -24.20 -1.50 19.32
C PRO A 388 -24.20 -2.44 18.11
N ALA A 389 -24.17 -3.76 18.38
CA ALA A 389 -24.27 -4.75 17.33
C ALA A 389 -25.56 -4.55 16.53
N THR A 390 -25.46 -4.65 15.21
CA THR A 390 -26.58 -4.57 14.28
C THR A 390 -27.13 -5.97 14.00
N LEU A 391 -28.45 -6.07 13.81
CA LEU A 391 -29.11 -7.31 13.40
C LEU A 391 -28.65 -7.69 11.97
N ALA A 392 -28.17 -8.91 11.80
CA ALA A 392 -27.62 -9.43 10.54
C ALA A 392 -28.60 -10.38 9.82
N SER A 393 -29.34 -11.21 10.55
CA SER A 393 -30.33 -12.12 9.98
C SER A 393 -31.45 -12.47 10.97
N ILE A 394 -32.56 -12.99 10.46
CA ILE A 394 -33.69 -13.49 11.25
C ILE A 394 -33.98 -14.93 10.82
N ALA A 395 -34.09 -15.84 11.79
CA ALA A 395 -34.56 -17.21 11.59
C ALA A 395 -35.86 -17.42 12.34
N VAL A 396 -36.83 -18.10 11.72
CA VAL A 396 -38.11 -18.45 12.36
C VAL A 396 -38.11 -19.93 12.71
N THR A 397 -38.43 -20.26 13.97
CA THR A 397 -38.47 -21.62 14.49
C THR A 397 -39.87 -21.96 15.03
N PRO A 398 -40.44 -23.13 14.69
CA PRO A 398 -39.91 -24.09 13.72
C PRO A 398 -39.97 -23.54 12.28
N ALA A 399 -39.04 -23.96 11.41
CA ALA A 399 -39.04 -23.53 10.00
C ALA A 399 -40.21 -24.11 9.20
N GLN A 400 -40.72 -25.27 9.63
CA GLN A 400 -41.94 -25.89 9.11
C GLN A 400 -42.76 -26.44 10.28
N ALA A 401 -44.07 -26.22 10.24
CA ALA A 401 -45.02 -26.81 11.18
C ALA A 401 -46.26 -27.31 10.45
N SER A 402 -46.91 -28.30 11.04
CA SER A 402 -48.21 -28.80 10.60
C SER A 402 -49.16 -28.83 11.78
N ILE A 403 -50.35 -28.29 11.61
CA ILE A 403 -51.40 -28.26 12.63
C ILE A 403 -52.74 -28.67 12.03
N ASP A 404 -53.62 -29.22 12.86
CA ASP A 404 -55.00 -29.43 12.46
C ASP A 404 -55.75 -28.09 12.35
N TYR A 405 -56.81 -28.10 11.54
CA TYR A 405 -57.76 -26.99 11.43
C TYR A 405 -58.19 -26.47 12.82
N GLY A 406 -58.15 -25.15 13.02
CA GLY A 406 -58.58 -24.48 14.26
C GLY A 406 -57.55 -24.47 15.39
N PHE A 407 -56.42 -25.16 15.26
CA PHE A 407 -55.34 -25.12 16.25
C PHE A 407 -54.39 -23.95 16.01
N THR A 408 -53.50 -23.72 16.97
CA THR A 408 -52.50 -22.64 16.91
C THR A 408 -51.07 -23.18 16.98
N GLN A 409 -50.15 -22.54 16.27
CA GLN A 409 -48.72 -22.79 16.31
C GLN A 409 -47.97 -21.51 16.73
N PRO A 410 -47.26 -21.48 17.87
CA PRO A 410 -46.32 -20.39 18.16
C PRO A 410 -45.06 -20.52 17.29
N PHE A 411 -44.63 -19.42 16.69
CA PHE A 411 -43.33 -19.28 16.05
C PHE A 411 -42.43 -18.34 16.86
N VAL A 412 -41.14 -18.66 16.92
CA VAL A 412 -40.11 -17.84 17.57
C VAL A 412 -39.21 -17.25 16.49
N ALA A 413 -38.99 -15.93 16.53
CA ALA A 413 -38.02 -15.26 15.67
C ALA A 413 -36.71 -15.05 16.44
N GLN A 414 -35.63 -15.67 15.95
CA GLN A 414 -34.28 -15.50 16.48
C GLN A 414 -33.47 -14.59 15.56
N GLY A 415 -32.97 -13.48 16.11
CA GLY A 415 -32.10 -12.54 15.43
C GLY A 415 -30.64 -12.88 15.66
N THR A 416 -29.85 -13.04 14.59
CA THR A 416 -28.39 -13.15 14.70
C THR A 416 -27.78 -11.77 14.47
N TYR A 417 -26.97 -11.30 15.40
CA TYR A 417 -26.36 -9.97 15.37
C TYR A 417 -24.91 -10.04 14.83
N SER A 418 -24.34 -8.89 14.49
CA SER A 418 -22.97 -8.76 13.95
C SER A 418 -21.87 -9.25 14.90
N ASP A 419 -22.14 -9.34 16.19
CA ASP A 419 -21.26 -9.92 17.20
C ASP A 419 -21.42 -11.44 17.35
N GLY A 420 -22.27 -12.06 16.55
CA GLY A 420 -22.60 -13.49 16.61
C GLY A 420 -23.59 -13.85 17.71
N SER A 421 -24.06 -12.90 18.52
CA SER A 421 -25.10 -13.16 19.51
C SER A 421 -26.43 -13.50 18.83
N ILE A 422 -27.18 -14.41 19.46
CA ILE A 422 -28.52 -14.82 19.03
C ILE A 422 -29.50 -14.36 20.09
N ILE A 423 -30.45 -13.51 19.70
CA ILE A 423 -31.45 -12.93 20.60
C ILE A 423 -32.85 -13.32 20.10
N ASP A 424 -33.72 -13.70 21.03
CA ASP A 424 -35.15 -13.85 20.73
C ASP A 424 -35.77 -12.45 20.51
N ILE A 425 -36.20 -12.21 19.29
CA ILE A 425 -36.81 -10.95 18.83
C ILE A 425 -38.29 -11.13 18.48
N THR A 426 -38.93 -12.24 18.92
CA THR A 426 -40.32 -12.61 18.60
C THR A 426 -41.32 -11.48 18.85
N LYS A 427 -41.09 -10.67 19.89
CA LYS A 427 -42.00 -9.57 20.28
C LYS A 427 -41.65 -8.22 19.64
N THR A 428 -40.52 -8.11 18.95
CA THR A 428 -40.04 -6.87 18.34
C THR A 428 -40.07 -6.90 16.81
N VAL A 429 -40.26 -8.07 16.21
CA VAL A 429 -40.50 -8.24 14.77
C VAL A 429 -41.98 -8.08 14.43
N ALA A 430 -42.27 -7.66 13.21
CA ALA A 430 -43.62 -7.68 12.67
C ALA A 430 -43.92 -9.06 12.05
N TRP A 431 -45.00 -9.70 12.49
CA TRP A 431 -45.45 -10.99 11.94
C TRP A 431 -46.54 -10.82 10.88
N THR A 432 -46.42 -11.53 9.77
CA THR A 432 -47.44 -11.59 8.71
C THR A 432 -47.64 -13.02 8.18
N SER A 433 -48.83 -13.28 7.62
CA SER A 433 -49.14 -14.53 6.92
C SER A 433 -49.33 -14.25 5.44
N GLY A 434 -48.67 -15.03 4.59
CA GLY A 434 -48.78 -14.95 3.13
C GLY A 434 -50.11 -15.49 2.58
N ASN A 435 -50.94 -16.16 3.39
CA ASN A 435 -52.23 -16.70 2.98
C ASN A 435 -53.22 -16.69 4.15
N THR A 436 -53.85 -15.55 4.40
CA THR A 436 -54.76 -15.36 5.54
C THR A 436 -56.05 -16.20 5.51
N PRO A 437 -56.61 -16.58 4.34
CA PRO A 437 -57.68 -17.59 4.29
C PRO A 437 -57.27 -18.97 4.83
N VAL A 438 -55.98 -19.34 4.74
CA VAL A 438 -55.46 -20.62 5.25
C VAL A 438 -54.99 -20.50 6.69
N ALA A 439 -54.22 -19.48 7.03
CA ALA A 439 -53.76 -19.24 8.39
C ALA A 439 -53.58 -17.76 8.68
N THR A 440 -53.97 -17.33 9.88
CA THR A 440 -53.70 -15.98 10.40
C THR A 440 -52.55 -16.02 11.38
N VAL A 441 -51.88 -14.88 11.63
CA VAL A 441 -50.83 -14.78 12.66
C VAL A 441 -50.99 -13.50 13.45
N MET A 442 -50.83 -13.59 14.77
CA MET A 442 -50.83 -12.44 15.66
C MET A 442 -49.53 -11.65 15.49
N SER A 443 -49.67 -10.37 15.11
CA SER A 443 -48.57 -9.49 14.68
C SER A 443 -47.48 -9.25 15.73
N ASN A 444 -47.76 -9.46 17.02
CA ASN A 444 -46.87 -9.17 18.15
C ASN A 444 -46.44 -10.40 18.98
N THR A 445 -46.94 -11.60 18.65
CA THR A 445 -46.62 -12.83 19.38
C THR A 445 -46.09 -13.95 18.50
N GLY A 446 -46.24 -13.86 17.18
CA GLY A 446 -45.85 -14.93 16.26
C GLY A 446 -46.71 -16.18 16.37
N VAL A 447 -47.85 -16.12 17.06
CA VAL A 447 -48.79 -17.24 17.18
C VAL A 447 -49.70 -17.25 15.96
N ALA A 448 -49.58 -18.30 15.15
CA ALA A 448 -50.39 -18.52 13.97
C ALA A 448 -51.58 -19.45 14.27
N THR A 449 -52.73 -19.20 13.66
CA THR A 449 -53.96 -19.99 13.81
C THR A 449 -54.38 -20.56 12.46
N GLY A 450 -54.66 -21.86 12.39
CA GLY A 450 -55.15 -22.51 11.19
C GLY A 450 -56.63 -22.18 10.92
N VAL A 451 -56.92 -21.61 9.75
CA VAL A 451 -58.26 -21.14 9.33
C VAL A 451 -58.89 -22.04 8.29
N SER A 452 -58.13 -22.63 7.37
CA SER A 452 -58.61 -23.63 6.40
C SER A 452 -57.47 -24.51 5.93
N ALA A 453 -57.79 -25.67 5.35
CA ALA A 453 -56.79 -26.60 4.85
C ALA A 453 -55.91 -25.95 3.76
N GLY A 454 -54.59 -26.09 3.86
CA GLY A 454 -53.66 -25.52 2.89
C GLY A 454 -52.30 -25.20 3.50
N SER A 455 -51.53 -24.35 2.82
CA SER A 455 -50.23 -23.88 3.29
C SER A 455 -50.17 -22.35 3.29
N ALA A 456 -49.53 -21.79 4.32
CA ALA A 456 -49.26 -20.37 4.47
C ALA A 456 -47.81 -20.13 4.91
N VAL A 457 -47.16 -19.13 4.32
CA VAL A 457 -45.83 -18.69 4.77
C VAL A 457 -45.98 -17.66 5.87
N ILE A 458 -45.46 -17.95 7.05
CA ILE A 458 -45.39 -17.04 8.19
C ILE A 458 -44.05 -16.30 8.12
N THR A 459 -44.12 -14.97 8.14
CA THR A 459 -42.95 -14.09 7.97
C THR A 459 -42.77 -13.24 9.22
N ALA A 460 -41.54 -13.20 9.75
CA ALA A 460 -41.10 -12.27 10.77
C ALA A 460 -40.19 -11.22 10.14
N THR A 461 -40.49 -9.93 10.29
CA THR A 461 -39.76 -8.83 9.64
C THR A 461 -39.24 -7.82 10.66
N SER A 462 -37.99 -7.38 10.51
CA SER A 462 -37.43 -6.21 11.22
C SER A 462 -36.59 -5.38 10.25
N GLY A 463 -37.02 -4.15 9.98
CA GLY A 463 -36.42 -3.32 8.93
C GLY A 463 -36.52 -3.99 7.55
N SER A 464 -35.38 -4.18 6.89
CA SER A 464 -35.28 -4.88 5.59
C SER A 464 -35.04 -6.38 5.70
N LEU A 465 -34.84 -6.92 6.92
CA LEU A 465 -34.56 -8.33 7.14
C LEU A 465 -35.85 -9.10 7.42
N SER A 466 -35.94 -10.31 6.90
CA SER A 466 -37.05 -11.23 7.17
C SER A 466 -36.58 -12.66 7.40
N GLY A 467 -37.31 -13.36 8.28
CA GLY A 467 -37.23 -14.81 8.45
C GLY A 467 -38.56 -15.45 8.08
N LEU A 468 -38.51 -16.65 7.51
CA LEU A 468 -39.67 -17.35 6.97
C LEU A 468 -39.86 -18.70 7.65
N ALA A 469 -41.12 -19.08 7.85
CA ALA A 469 -41.52 -20.44 8.17
C ALA A 469 -42.78 -20.83 7.38
N THR A 470 -42.94 -22.12 7.11
CA THR A 470 -44.14 -22.64 6.44
C THR A 470 -45.05 -23.30 7.45
N LEU A 471 -46.31 -22.87 7.49
CA LEU A 471 -47.37 -23.52 8.26
C LEU A 471 -48.30 -24.28 7.31
N THR A 472 -48.39 -25.59 7.48
CA THR A 472 -49.39 -26.42 6.80
C THR A 472 -50.57 -26.64 7.74
N VAL A 473 -51.76 -26.27 7.30
CA VAL A 473 -53.01 -26.54 8.01
C VAL A 473 -53.62 -27.78 7.38
N LEU A 474 -53.72 -28.85 8.15
CA LEU A 474 -54.34 -30.09 7.73
C LEU A 474 -55.85 -29.92 7.65
N ALA A 475 -56.46 -30.61 6.68
CA ALA A 475 -57.91 -30.66 6.58
C ALA A 475 -58.51 -31.27 7.86
N LYS A 476 -59.64 -30.71 8.28
CA LYS A 476 -60.40 -31.25 9.40
C LYS A 476 -60.84 -32.68 9.07
N LYS A 477 -60.33 -33.67 9.81
CA LYS A 477 -60.76 -35.06 9.67
C LYS A 477 -62.16 -35.20 10.27
N GLY A 478 -63.10 -35.76 9.50
CA GLY A 478 -64.42 -36.14 10.00
C GLY A 478 -64.36 -37.29 11.03
N PRO A 479 -65.50 -37.62 11.68
CA PRO A 479 -65.59 -38.80 12.55
C PRO A 479 -65.34 -40.09 11.77
N ASP A 480 -65.14 -41.22 12.45
CA ASP A 480 -65.08 -42.52 11.76
C ASP A 480 -66.41 -42.81 11.05
N ALA A 481 -66.39 -43.55 9.93
CA ALA A 481 -67.61 -43.86 9.19
C ALA A 481 -68.61 -44.66 10.04
N VAL A 482 -69.90 -44.55 9.74
CA VAL A 482 -70.93 -45.40 10.36
C VAL A 482 -70.89 -46.77 9.69
N ASP A 483 -70.70 -47.82 10.48
CA ASP A 483 -70.72 -49.19 9.95
C ASP A 483 -72.16 -49.61 9.67
N LEU A 484 -72.45 -49.89 8.40
CA LEU A 484 -73.77 -50.32 7.94
C LEU A 484 -73.95 -51.85 8.02
N GLY A 485 -72.91 -52.61 8.36
CA GLY A 485 -72.95 -54.07 8.37
C GLY A 485 -73.52 -54.65 7.08
N SER A 486 -74.40 -55.64 7.20
CA SER A 486 -75.11 -56.24 6.07
C SER A 486 -76.16 -55.33 5.42
N ALA A 487 -76.63 -54.27 6.09
CA ALA A 487 -77.49 -53.26 5.48
C ALA A 487 -76.77 -52.52 4.32
N ALA A 488 -75.43 -52.48 4.33
CA ALA A 488 -74.62 -51.92 3.25
C ALA A 488 -74.87 -52.58 1.88
N ASN A 489 -75.39 -53.81 1.87
CA ASN A 489 -75.70 -54.56 0.66
C ASN A 489 -76.91 -54.00 -0.09
N PHE A 490 -77.81 -53.30 0.62
CA PHE A 490 -79.06 -52.79 0.08
C PHE A 490 -78.93 -51.31 -0.30
N VAL A 491 -79.61 -50.94 -1.39
CA VAL A 491 -79.83 -49.54 -1.79
C VAL A 491 -81.11 -49.00 -1.18
N ILE A 492 -82.12 -49.86 -0.93
CA ILE A 492 -83.32 -49.53 -0.15
C ILE A 492 -83.61 -50.66 0.83
N LEU A 493 -83.76 -50.34 2.12
CA LEU A 493 -84.11 -51.31 3.16
C LEU A 493 -85.17 -50.69 4.08
N ALA A 494 -86.27 -51.41 4.31
CA ALA A 494 -87.40 -50.87 5.07
C ALA A 494 -88.07 -51.92 5.98
N LYS A 495 -88.77 -51.51 7.04
CA LYS A 495 -89.46 -52.44 7.94
C LYS A 495 -90.93 -52.68 7.63
N SER A 496 -91.64 -51.66 7.15
CA SER A 496 -93.10 -51.68 6.94
C SER A 496 -93.54 -51.56 5.49
N GLY A 497 -92.63 -51.28 4.55
CA GLY A 497 -92.97 -51.32 3.12
C GLY A 497 -92.00 -50.58 2.23
N ILE A 498 -92.08 -50.87 0.92
CA ILE A 498 -91.46 -50.08 -0.14
C ILE A 498 -92.49 -49.92 -1.24
N SER A 499 -92.94 -48.71 -1.53
CA SER A 499 -93.96 -48.45 -2.55
C SER A 499 -93.42 -47.56 -3.66
N THR A 500 -93.84 -47.82 -4.90
CA THR A 500 -93.49 -46.96 -6.04
C THR A 500 -94.69 -46.63 -6.90
N THR A 501 -94.71 -45.41 -7.43
CA THR A 501 -95.59 -44.96 -8.51
C THR A 501 -94.77 -44.37 -9.65
N GLY A 502 -95.27 -44.42 -10.89
CA GLY A 502 -94.54 -43.93 -12.06
C GLY A 502 -93.29 -44.76 -12.43
N THR A 503 -92.48 -44.23 -13.35
CA THR A 503 -91.29 -44.93 -13.88
C THR A 503 -90.08 -44.75 -12.97
N THR A 504 -89.93 -45.64 -12.01
CA THR A 504 -88.81 -45.65 -11.05
C THR A 504 -87.62 -46.46 -11.58
N ALA A 505 -86.39 -46.10 -11.21
CA ALA A 505 -85.20 -46.87 -11.56
C ALA A 505 -84.27 -47.02 -10.36
N ILE A 506 -84.00 -48.27 -9.97
CA ILE A 506 -83.18 -48.61 -8.82
C ILE A 506 -81.97 -49.43 -9.29
N VAL A 507 -80.78 -49.09 -8.81
CA VAL A 507 -79.55 -49.83 -9.04
C VAL A 507 -79.00 -50.29 -7.70
N GLY A 508 -79.14 -51.59 -7.44
CA GLY A 508 -78.83 -52.23 -6.16
C GLY A 508 -80.00 -53.05 -5.61
N ASP A 509 -79.73 -53.81 -4.55
CA ASP A 509 -80.70 -54.69 -3.92
C ASP A 509 -81.66 -53.92 -3.02
N ILE A 510 -82.94 -54.30 -3.00
CA ILE A 510 -83.93 -53.74 -2.08
C ILE A 510 -84.52 -54.83 -1.19
N GLY A 511 -85.00 -54.46 0.00
CA GLY A 511 -85.76 -55.44 0.77
C GLY A 511 -86.55 -54.91 1.95
N VAL A 512 -87.45 -55.78 2.43
CA VAL A 512 -88.30 -55.50 3.58
C VAL A 512 -88.28 -56.63 4.62
N SER A 513 -88.26 -56.26 5.90
CA SER A 513 -88.42 -57.18 7.03
C SER A 513 -88.72 -56.41 8.31
N PRO A 514 -89.62 -56.87 9.21
CA PRO A 514 -90.22 -58.20 9.25
C PRO A 514 -91.43 -58.39 8.33
N ILE A 515 -91.88 -57.34 7.63
CA ILE A 515 -93.02 -57.45 6.72
C ILE A 515 -92.69 -58.31 5.48
N GLY A 516 -93.71 -58.94 4.90
CA GLY A 516 -93.57 -59.77 3.70
C GLY A 516 -93.59 -58.97 2.40
N SER A 517 -93.34 -59.68 1.29
CA SER A 517 -93.23 -59.14 -0.07
C SER A 517 -94.46 -58.38 -0.57
N THR A 518 -95.64 -58.62 0.00
CA THR A 518 -96.87 -57.88 -0.33
C THR A 518 -96.82 -56.40 0.05
N ALA A 519 -95.90 -56.00 0.92
CA ALA A 519 -95.64 -54.60 1.26
C ALA A 519 -94.66 -53.92 0.30
N ILE A 520 -94.13 -54.65 -0.68
CA ILE A 520 -93.38 -54.08 -1.80
C ILE A 520 -94.36 -53.87 -2.96
N THR A 521 -94.88 -52.66 -3.12
CA THR A 521 -96.00 -52.35 -4.02
C THR A 521 -95.57 -51.49 -5.22
N GLY A 522 -96.21 -51.70 -6.38
CA GLY A 522 -95.91 -50.97 -7.61
C GLY A 522 -94.70 -51.49 -8.41
N PHE A 523 -93.99 -52.52 -7.92
CA PHE A 523 -92.79 -53.05 -8.55
C PHE A 523 -93.02 -54.22 -9.53
N SER A 524 -94.24 -54.74 -9.63
CA SER A 524 -94.56 -55.90 -10.48
C SER A 524 -93.57 -57.06 -10.26
N LEU A 525 -93.43 -57.48 -9.00
CA LEU A 525 -92.43 -58.46 -8.59
C LEU A 525 -92.65 -59.82 -9.25
N ILE A 526 -91.57 -60.40 -9.76
CA ILE A 526 -91.53 -61.77 -10.29
C ILE A 526 -90.62 -62.59 -9.38
N ALA A 527 -91.20 -63.53 -8.63
CA ALA A 527 -90.43 -64.43 -7.77
C ALA A 527 -89.47 -65.30 -8.60
N ASP A 528 -88.23 -65.44 -8.12
CA ASP A 528 -87.28 -66.40 -8.67
C ASP A 528 -87.77 -67.84 -8.45
N PRO A 529 -87.40 -68.84 -9.29
CA PRO A 529 -87.83 -70.22 -9.11
C PRO A 529 -87.51 -70.84 -7.74
N THR A 530 -86.47 -70.35 -7.06
CA THR A 530 -86.11 -70.79 -5.70
C THR A 530 -86.92 -70.09 -4.61
N ASN A 531 -87.66 -69.05 -4.96
CA ASN A 531 -88.41 -68.17 -4.07
C ASN A 531 -87.56 -67.52 -2.96
N VAL A 532 -86.23 -67.41 -3.13
CA VAL A 532 -85.34 -66.72 -2.18
C VAL A 532 -85.25 -65.21 -2.45
N PHE A 533 -85.58 -64.75 -3.65
CA PHE A 533 -85.70 -63.33 -4.02
C PHE A 533 -86.74 -63.15 -5.13
N SER A 534 -87.06 -61.91 -5.47
CA SER A 534 -87.78 -61.55 -6.69
C SER A 534 -87.00 -60.55 -7.54
N THR A 535 -87.41 -60.40 -8.79
CA THR A 535 -86.90 -59.39 -9.73
C THR A 535 -88.00 -58.41 -10.10
N SER A 536 -87.61 -57.24 -10.63
CA SER A 536 -88.50 -56.21 -11.13
C SER A 536 -87.83 -55.48 -12.29
N LEU A 537 -88.60 -55.03 -13.28
CA LEU A 537 -88.10 -54.18 -14.36
C LEU A 537 -87.58 -52.82 -13.87
N TYR A 538 -87.98 -52.40 -12.66
CA TYR A 538 -87.53 -51.16 -12.05
C TYR A 538 -86.27 -51.33 -11.18
N VAL A 539 -85.81 -52.56 -10.95
CA VAL A 539 -84.70 -52.88 -10.04
C VAL A 539 -83.60 -53.61 -10.80
N THR A 540 -82.47 -52.94 -11.02
CA THR A 540 -81.21 -53.57 -11.44
C THR A 540 -80.52 -54.12 -10.19
N GLY A 541 -81.00 -55.26 -9.73
CA GLY A 541 -80.64 -55.90 -8.46
C GLY A 541 -81.66 -56.97 -8.09
N LYS A 542 -81.63 -57.39 -6.83
CA LYS A 542 -82.58 -58.37 -6.27
C LYS A 542 -83.49 -57.72 -5.24
N VAL A 543 -84.72 -58.21 -5.19
CA VAL A 543 -85.74 -57.79 -4.22
C VAL A 543 -85.88 -58.90 -3.18
N TYR A 544 -85.77 -58.57 -1.90
CA TYR A 544 -85.84 -59.52 -0.79
C TYR A 544 -86.96 -59.18 0.19
N ALA A 545 -87.59 -60.19 0.78
CA ALA A 545 -88.66 -60.01 1.76
C ALA A 545 -88.63 -61.09 2.83
N ALA A 546 -89.17 -60.80 4.02
CA ALA A 546 -89.12 -61.71 5.17
C ALA A 546 -89.84 -63.05 4.98
N ASN A 547 -90.81 -63.13 4.06
CA ASN A 547 -91.60 -64.33 3.76
C ASN A 547 -91.02 -65.18 2.60
N TYR A 548 -89.83 -64.85 2.10
CA TYR A 548 -89.13 -65.66 1.09
C TYR A 548 -88.45 -66.89 1.69
N ALA A 549 -88.07 -67.84 0.83
CA ALA A 549 -87.42 -69.07 1.23
C ALA A 549 -86.03 -68.80 1.86
N VAL A 550 -85.58 -69.73 2.71
CA VAL A 550 -84.25 -69.68 3.34
C VAL A 550 -83.13 -69.61 2.29
N PRO A 551 -82.05 -68.83 2.51
CA PRO A 551 -81.66 -68.16 3.77
C PRO A 551 -82.23 -66.74 3.97
N THR A 552 -83.06 -66.23 3.05
CA THR A 552 -83.47 -64.81 2.99
C THR A 552 -84.05 -64.23 4.27
N PRO A 553 -84.94 -64.89 5.02
CA PRO A 553 -85.48 -64.33 6.26
C PRO A 553 -84.41 -64.00 7.30
N THR A 554 -83.36 -64.84 7.39
CA THR A 554 -82.24 -64.61 8.33
C THR A 554 -81.39 -63.45 7.84
N THR A 555 -81.02 -63.44 6.55
CA THR A 555 -80.27 -62.34 5.93
C THR A 555 -80.98 -60.99 6.13
N MET A 556 -82.30 -60.96 5.93
CA MET A 556 -83.10 -59.74 6.08
C MET A 556 -83.22 -59.31 7.54
N THR A 557 -83.33 -60.25 8.48
CA THR A 557 -83.34 -59.94 9.92
C THR A 557 -82.02 -59.31 10.34
N THR A 558 -80.89 -59.89 9.91
CA THR A 558 -79.55 -59.32 10.17
C THR A 558 -79.41 -57.93 9.55
N ALA A 559 -79.82 -57.75 8.29
CA ALA A 559 -79.73 -56.44 7.62
C ALA A 559 -80.55 -55.34 8.33
N ILE A 560 -81.75 -55.66 8.83
CA ILE A 560 -82.55 -54.70 9.60
C ILE A 560 -81.89 -54.39 10.95
N SER A 561 -81.36 -55.40 11.64
CA SER A 561 -80.62 -55.19 12.90
C SER A 561 -79.39 -54.32 12.70
N ASP A 562 -78.64 -54.53 11.61
CA ASP A 562 -77.46 -53.73 11.29
C ASP A 562 -77.84 -52.29 10.91
N MET A 563 -78.97 -52.10 10.21
CA MET A 563 -79.53 -50.77 9.94
C MET A 563 -79.92 -50.02 11.22
N GLU A 564 -80.60 -50.68 12.16
CA GLU A 564 -80.97 -50.10 13.46
C GLU A 564 -79.73 -49.78 14.31
N THR A 565 -78.72 -50.64 14.24
CA THR A 565 -77.41 -50.43 14.89
C THR A 565 -76.70 -49.22 14.29
N ALA A 566 -76.64 -49.12 12.96
CA ALA A 566 -76.07 -47.97 12.26
C ALA A 566 -76.79 -46.66 12.58
N PHE A 567 -78.13 -46.69 12.64
CA PHE A 567 -78.92 -45.52 13.07
C PHE A 567 -78.54 -45.09 14.49
N THR A 568 -78.47 -46.05 15.43
CA THR A 568 -78.15 -45.79 16.84
C THR A 568 -76.72 -45.29 17.00
N ASP A 569 -75.75 -45.87 16.27
CA ASP A 569 -74.36 -45.42 16.21
C ASP A 569 -74.27 -43.97 15.71
N ALA A 570 -74.87 -43.67 14.55
CA ALA A 570 -74.89 -42.32 13.99
C ALA A 570 -75.54 -41.29 14.92
N ALA A 571 -76.68 -41.63 15.54
CA ALA A 571 -77.39 -40.79 16.51
C ALA A 571 -76.61 -40.60 17.82
N GLY A 572 -75.80 -41.60 18.20
CA GLY A 572 -75.03 -41.65 19.45
C GLY A 572 -73.67 -40.98 19.38
N ARG A 573 -73.17 -40.60 18.19
CA ARG A 573 -71.88 -39.88 18.06
C ARG A 573 -71.87 -38.62 18.93
N ALA A 574 -70.81 -38.45 19.71
CA ALA A 574 -70.62 -37.34 20.64
C ALA A 574 -69.71 -36.25 20.05
N THR A 575 -69.65 -35.09 20.71
CA THR A 575 -68.82 -33.93 20.35
C THR A 575 -69.05 -33.39 18.94
N PRO A 576 -70.24 -32.84 18.64
CA PRO A 576 -70.53 -32.26 17.34
C PRO A 576 -69.63 -31.04 17.05
N ASP A 577 -69.17 -30.96 15.82
CA ASP A 577 -68.37 -29.86 15.27
C ASP A 577 -69.17 -28.57 15.12
N ALA A 578 -70.47 -28.70 14.91
CA ALA A 578 -71.41 -27.60 15.00
C ALA A 578 -72.78 -28.10 15.49
N THR A 579 -73.45 -27.25 16.26
CA THR A 579 -74.83 -27.46 16.69
C THR A 579 -75.71 -26.39 16.04
N GLU A 580 -76.90 -26.79 15.60
CA GLU A 580 -77.88 -25.89 14.96
C GLU A 580 -77.30 -25.07 13.81
N LEU A 581 -76.37 -25.65 13.03
CA LEU A 581 -75.74 -24.94 11.91
C LEU A 581 -76.81 -24.42 10.94
N GLY A 582 -76.69 -23.13 10.58
CA GLY A 582 -77.69 -22.46 9.73
C GLY A 582 -79.08 -22.33 10.36
N ALA A 583 -79.22 -22.53 11.67
CA ALA A 583 -80.50 -22.64 12.37
C ALA A 583 -81.47 -23.65 11.71
N GLY A 584 -80.90 -24.76 11.22
CA GLY A 584 -81.62 -25.82 10.50
C GLY A 584 -81.70 -25.60 8.98
N ASN A 585 -81.50 -24.39 8.46
CA ASN A 585 -81.42 -24.15 7.03
C ASN A 585 -79.96 -24.11 6.56
N ILE A 586 -79.49 -25.20 5.94
CA ILE A 586 -78.09 -25.34 5.50
C ILE A 586 -77.88 -24.93 4.03
N SER A 587 -78.87 -24.29 3.43
CA SER A 587 -78.84 -23.90 2.02
C SER A 587 -77.70 -22.93 1.71
N GLY A 588 -76.99 -23.14 0.61
CA GLY A 588 -75.85 -22.32 0.16
C GLY A 588 -74.56 -22.53 0.95
N LEU A 589 -74.57 -23.34 2.02
CA LEU A 589 -73.38 -23.60 2.82
C LEU A 589 -72.44 -24.56 2.09
N THR A 590 -71.13 -24.37 2.32
CA THR A 590 -70.11 -25.39 2.06
C THR A 590 -69.68 -25.98 3.39
N ILE A 591 -69.95 -27.27 3.59
CA ILE A 591 -69.80 -27.96 4.86
C ILE A 591 -68.57 -28.87 4.77
N ALA A 592 -67.61 -28.64 5.67
CA ALA A 592 -66.41 -29.46 5.83
C ALA A 592 -66.75 -30.82 6.48
N PRO A 593 -65.83 -31.81 6.44
CA PRO A 593 -66.04 -33.08 7.14
C PRO A 593 -66.28 -32.87 8.63
N GLY A 594 -67.17 -33.67 9.22
CA GLY A 594 -67.50 -33.52 10.63
C GLY A 594 -68.81 -34.15 11.07
N LEU A 595 -69.07 -34.04 12.37
CA LEU A 595 -70.31 -34.38 13.03
C LEU A 595 -71.15 -33.11 13.25
N TYR A 596 -72.37 -33.11 12.76
CA TYR A 596 -73.28 -31.96 12.85
C TYR A 596 -74.58 -32.37 13.52
N LYS A 597 -75.08 -31.54 14.44
CA LYS A 597 -76.25 -31.88 15.25
C LYS A 597 -77.32 -30.79 15.24
N TRP A 598 -78.56 -31.20 15.04
CA TRP A 598 -79.76 -30.39 15.20
C TRP A 598 -80.77 -31.12 16.09
N GLY A 599 -81.31 -30.44 17.09
CA GLY A 599 -82.57 -30.80 17.74
C GLY A 599 -83.80 -30.38 16.94
N THR A 600 -83.59 -29.58 15.88
CA THR A 600 -84.59 -29.11 14.92
C THR A 600 -84.59 -29.96 13.64
N GLY A 601 -85.47 -29.60 12.70
CA GLY A 601 -85.46 -30.18 11.35
C GLY A 601 -84.43 -29.49 10.47
N VAL A 602 -83.93 -30.18 9.44
CA VAL A 602 -82.97 -29.64 8.49
C VAL A 602 -83.63 -29.39 7.14
N LEU A 603 -83.38 -28.22 6.56
CA LEU A 603 -83.90 -27.77 5.29
C LEU A 603 -82.75 -27.51 4.29
N VAL A 604 -82.88 -28.09 3.10
CA VAL A 604 -82.07 -27.76 1.92
C VAL A 604 -83.00 -27.23 0.83
N THR A 605 -82.89 -25.95 0.52
CA THR A 605 -83.67 -25.28 -0.55
C THR A 605 -83.01 -25.49 -1.92
N SER A 606 -83.59 -24.91 -2.98
CA SER A 606 -83.02 -24.96 -4.34
C SER A 606 -81.64 -24.27 -4.47
N ALA A 607 -81.19 -23.52 -3.46
CA ALA A 607 -79.80 -23.04 -3.39
C ALA A 607 -78.79 -24.18 -3.12
N GLY A 608 -79.25 -25.38 -2.78
CA GLY A 608 -78.43 -26.58 -2.58
C GLY A 608 -77.54 -26.49 -1.34
N VAL A 609 -76.64 -27.46 -1.19
CA VAL A 609 -75.58 -27.47 -0.18
C VAL A 609 -74.36 -28.17 -0.76
N THR A 610 -73.15 -27.72 -0.42
CA THR A 610 -71.91 -28.36 -0.88
C THR A 610 -71.23 -29.07 0.28
N LEU A 611 -70.86 -30.34 0.11
CA LEU A 611 -70.05 -31.11 1.04
C LEU A 611 -68.64 -31.21 0.45
N SER A 612 -67.66 -30.59 1.10
CA SER A 612 -66.31 -30.40 0.56
C SER A 612 -65.26 -31.03 1.46
N GLY A 613 -64.59 -32.06 0.96
CA GLY A 613 -63.52 -32.76 1.67
C GLY A 613 -62.91 -33.86 0.81
N GLY A 614 -61.91 -34.56 1.34
CA GLY A 614 -61.19 -35.62 0.65
C GLY A 614 -61.99 -36.92 0.48
N PRO A 615 -61.44 -37.90 -0.25
CA PRO A 615 -62.12 -39.16 -0.56
C PRO A 615 -62.40 -40.05 0.65
N ASN A 616 -61.69 -39.87 1.75
CA ASN A 616 -61.85 -40.68 2.97
C ASN A 616 -62.51 -39.89 4.12
N ASP A 617 -62.88 -38.64 3.86
CA ASP A 617 -63.54 -37.81 4.85
C ASP A 617 -65.01 -38.22 5.01
N VAL A 618 -65.54 -37.98 6.21
CA VAL A 618 -66.85 -38.46 6.67
C VAL A 618 -67.70 -37.29 7.15
N TRP A 619 -68.98 -37.35 6.82
CA TRP A 619 -70.00 -36.43 7.32
C TRP A 619 -71.08 -37.23 8.05
N ILE A 620 -71.41 -36.83 9.26
CA ILE A 620 -72.54 -37.37 10.01
C ILE A 620 -73.46 -36.22 10.39
N PHE A 621 -74.69 -36.25 9.90
CA PHE A 621 -75.73 -35.29 10.21
C PHE A 621 -76.75 -35.95 11.15
N GLN A 622 -76.81 -35.50 12.40
CA GLN A 622 -77.79 -35.93 13.40
C GLN A 622 -78.96 -34.96 13.42
N ILE A 623 -80.14 -35.40 12.97
CA ILE A 623 -81.32 -34.57 12.78
C ILE A 623 -82.42 -35.07 13.72
N GLY A 624 -82.75 -34.28 14.74
CA GLY A 624 -83.72 -34.63 15.78
C GLY A 624 -85.18 -34.55 15.34
N ARG A 625 -85.47 -33.98 14.16
CA ARG A 625 -86.80 -33.96 13.52
C ARG A 625 -86.69 -34.35 12.05
N ASP A 626 -87.42 -33.68 11.18
CA ASP A 626 -87.51 -34.02 9.76
C ASP A 626 -86.33 -33.47 8.95
N LEU A 627 -85.97 -34.17 7.88
CA LEU A 627 -85.09 -33.69 6.82
C LEU A 627 -85.93 -33.35 5.59
N THR A 628 -85.88 -32.10 5.14
CA THR A 628 -86.57 -31.64 3.94
C THR A 628 -85.55 -31.16 2.91
N VAL A 629 -85.42 -31.89 1.81
CA VAL A 629 -84.65 -31.48 0.63
C VAL A 629 -85.65 -31.03 -0.42
N ASN A 630 -85.82 -29.72 -0.60
CA ASN A 630 -86.87 -29.14 -1.44
C ASN A 630 -86.73 -29.52 -2.92
N ASN A 631 -87.76 -29.17 -3.68
CA ASN A 631 -87.77 -29.34 -5.13
C ASN A 631 -86.52 -28.74 -5.78
N SER A 632 -85.89 -29.52 -6.65
CA SER A 632 -84.66 -29.17 -7.39
C SER A 632 -83.46 -28.80 -6.53
N ALA A 633 -83.47 -29.08 -5.22
CA ALA A 633 -82.31 -28.91 -4.36
C ALA A 633 -81.23 -29.96 -4.69
N ILE A 634 -79.96 -29.55 -4.64
CA ILE A 634 -78.82 -30.41 -4.98
C ILE A 634 -77.86 -30.47 -3.79
N VAL A 635 -77.48 -31.68 -3.40
CA VAL A 635 -76.33 -31.94 -2.52
C VAL A 635 -75.09 -32.14 -3.41
N THR A 636 -74.23 -31.13 -3.48
CA THR A 636 -73.03 -31.13 -4.31
C THR A 636 -71.85 -31.72 -3.53
N LEU A 637 -71.05 -32.59 -4.16
CA LEU A 637 -69.80 -33.10 -3.58
C LEU A 637 -68.59 -32.43 -4.25
N SER A 638 -67.61 -32.01 -3.47
CA SER A 638 -66.35 -31.42 -3.95
C SER A 638 -65.15 -31.91 -3.14
N GLY A 639 -63.92 -31.65 -3.62
CA GLY A 639 -62.68 -32.05 -2.94
C GLY A 639 -62.33 -33.54 -3.01
N GLY A 640 -63.18 -34.36 -3.64
CA GLY A 640 -63.06 -35.81 -3.68
C GLY A 640 -64.06 -36.54 -2.77
N ALA A 641 -64.92 -35.82 -2.05
CA ALA A 641 -65.96 -36.38 -1.18
C ALA A 641 -66.80 -37.46 -1.89
N GLN A 642 -67.11 -38.53 -1.17
CA GLN A 642 -67.85 -39.69 -1.71
C GLN A 642 -69.17 -39.89 -0.94
N ALA A 643 -70.26 -40.14 -1.67
CA ALA A 643 -71.59 -40.38 -1.09
C ALA A 643 -71.59 -41.52 -0.05
N LYS A 644 -70.75 -42.54 -0.22
CA LYS A 644 -70.64 -43.67 0.73
C LYS A 644 -70.18 -43.27 2.14
N ASN A 645 -69.51 -42.12 2.31
CA ASN A 645 -69.01 -41.61 3.59
C ASN A 645 -69.91 -40.54 4.22
N ILE A 646 -71.08 -40.28 3.64
CA ILE A 646 -72.01 -39.26 4.13
C ILE A 646 -73.20 -39.98 4.77
N PHE A 647 -73.52 -39.66 6.01
CA PHE A 647 -74.56 -40.31 6.79
C PHE A 647 -75.54 -39.26 7.33
N TRP A 648 -76.81 -39.42 6.98
CA TRP A 648 -77.91 -38.57 7.40
C TRP A 648 -78.80 -39.39 8.34
N GLN A 649 -78.63 -39.19 9.64
CA GLN A 649 -79.47 -39.81 10.66
C GLN A 649 -80.65 -38.88 10.95
N VAL A 650 -81.88 -39.36 10.72
CA VAL A 650 -83.10 -38.55 10.80
C VAL A 650 -84.09 -39.23 11.75
N ALA A 651 -84.40 -38.57 12.88
CA ALA A 651 -85.35 -39.09 13.86
C ALA A 651 -86.82 -38.89 13.44
N GLY A 652 -87.09 -37.86 12.63
CA GLY A 652 -88.38 -37.63 12.00
C GLY A 652 -88.49 -38.31 10.63
N GLU A 653 -89.25 -37.71 9.72
CA GLU A 653 -89.35 -38.16 8.33
C GLU A 653 -88.30 -37.48 7.44
N ALA A 654 -87.94 -38.12 6.34
CA ALA A 654 -87.05 -37.55 5.34
C ALA A 654 -87.77 -37.41 4.00
N THR A 655 -87.96 -36.18 3.55
CA THR A 655 -88.68 -35.84 2.32
C THR A 655 -87.74 -35.25 1.28
N LEU A 656 -87.58 -35.96 0.17
CA LEU A 656 -86.85 -35.50 -1.02
C LEU A 656 -87.86 -35.01 -2.07
N GLY A 657 -87.79 -33.72 -2.36
CA GLY A 657 -88.69 -32.99 -3.25
C GLY A 657 -88.56 -33.39 -4.72
N THR A 658 -89.47 -32.86 -5.55
CA THR A 658 -89.49 -33.10 -6.99
C THR A 658 -88.15 -32.72 -7.62
N ALA A 659 -87.56 -33.64 -8.37
CA ALA A 659 -86.26 -33.46 -9.03
C ALA A 659 -85.10 -33.04 -8.11
N ALA A 660 -85.17 -33.32 -6.81
CA ALA A 660 -84.02 -33.16 -5.91
C ALA A 660 -82.89 -34.13 -6.29
N ASP A 661 -81.62 -33.73 -6.13
CA ASP A 661 -80.46 -34.61 -6.27
C ASP A 661 -79.73 -34.75 -4.93
N PHE A 662 -79.86 -35.92 -4.31
CA PHE A 662 -79.39 -36.22 -2.97
C PHE A 662 -78.18 -37.16 -2.97
N LYS A 663 -77.22 -36.91 -2.08
CA LYS A 663 -76.00 -37.71 -1.91
C LYS A 663 -75.85 -38.16 -0.45
N GLY A 664 -75.72 -39.47 -0.23
CA GLY A 664 -75.43 -40.04 1.08
C GLY A 664 -76.30 -41.23 1.50
N ASN A 665 -75.94 -41.84 2.62
CA ASN A 665 -76.73 -42.88 3.28
C ASN A 665 -77.75 -42.21 4.22
N LEU A 666 -79.03 -42.40 3.96
CA LEU A 666 -80.13 -41.86 4.77
C LEU A 666 -80.63 -42.95 5.73
N LEU A 667 -80.39 -42.73 7.02
CA LEU A 667 -80.81 -43.58 8.13
C LEU A 667 -82.02 -42.92 8.81
N SER A 668 -83.23 -43.27 8.40
CA SER A 668 -84.47 -42.67 8.92
C SER A 668 -85.14 -43.58 9.95
N GLN A 669 -85.57 -42.99 11.06
CA GLN A 669 -86.38 -43.67 12.07
C GLN A 669 -87.83 -43.89 11.59
N THR A 670 -88.30 -43.04 10.67
CA THR A 670 -89.68 -43.09 10.17
C THR A 670 -89.69 -43.20 8.65
N LEU A 671 -90.50 -42.39 7.98
CA LEU A 671 -90.72 -42.42 6.53
C LEU A 671 -89.49 -41.86 5.79
N ILE A 672 -89.20 -42.43 4.62
CA ILE A 672 -88.40 -41.79 3.58
C ILE A 672 -89.28 -41.62 2.34
N SER A 673 -89.52 -40.38 1.92
CA SER A 673 -90.39 -40.06 0.77
C SER A 673 -89.59 -39.43 -0.37
N LEU A 674 -89.59 -40.07 -1.54
CA LEU A 674 -88.97 -39.58 -2.77
C LEU A 674 -90.06 -39.13 -3.74
N ASN A 675 -90.20 -37.82 -3.91
CA ASN A 675 -91.16 -37.22 -4.84
C ASN A 675 -90.70 -37.34 -6.30
N THR A 676 -91.58 -36.93 -7.23
CA THR A 676 -91.43 -37.12 -8.67
C THR A 676 -90.04 -36.76 -9.18
N GLY A 677 -89.33 -37.74 -9.72
CA GLY A 677 -88.04 -37.52 -10.38
C GLY A 677 -86.87 -37.22 -9.44
N ALA A 678 -87.03 -37.38 -8.12
CA ALA A 678 -85.91 -37.30 -7.19
C ALA A 678 -84.81 -38.31 -7.55
N VAL A 679 -83.56 -37.89 -7.46
CA VAL A 679 -82.36 -38.68 -7.76
C VAL A 679 -81.55 -38.84 -6.48
N VAL A 680 -81.08 -40.06 -6.24
CA VAL A 680 -80.29 -40.42 -5.06
C VAL A 680 -79.05 -41.18 -5.52
N THR A 681 -77.88 -40.73 -5.07
CA THR A 681 -76.65 -41.53 -5.04
C THR A 681 -76.34 -41.86 -3.59
N GLY A 682 -76.68 -43.05 -3.14
CA GLY A 682 -76.82 -43.31 -1.71
C GLY A 682 -77.62 -44.56 -1.36
N ARG A 683 -78.06 -44.63 -0.10
CA ARG A 683 -78.90 -45.72 0.43
C ARG A 683 -80.07 -45.14 1.20
N MET A 684 -81.27 -45.68 1.01
CA MET A 684 -82.49 -45.30 1.74
C MET A 684 -82.83 -46.39 2.76
N LEU A 685 -82.50 -46.15 4.02
CA LEU A 685 -82.59 -47.13 5.11
C LEU A 685 -83.62 -46.63 6.14
N ALA A 686 -84.84 -47.16 6.09
CA ALA A 686 -85.97 -46.69 6.88
C ALA A 686 -86.43 -47.73 7.91
N GLN A 687 -86.63 -47.32 9.16
CA GLN A 687 -87.26 -48.19 10.17
C GLN A 687 -88.80 -48.26 10.02
N THR A 688 -89.38 -47.59 9.03
CA THR A 688 -90.78 -47.79 8.61
C THR A 688 -90.85 -48.06 7.10
N GLU A 689 -91.33 -47.11 6.30
CA GLU A 689 -91.59 -47.26 4.87
C GLU A 689 -90.69 -46.34 4.02
N VAL A 690 -90.44 -46.77 2.78
CA VAL A 690 -89.88 -45.92 1.73
C VAL A 690 -90.89 -45.78 0.59
N THR A 691 -91.27 -44.54 0.25
CA THR A 691 -92.19 -44.25 -0.85
C THR A 691 -91.43 -43.59 -2.01
N LEU A 692 -91.71 -44.01 -3.24
CA LEU A 692 -91.08 -43.51 -4.46
C LEU A 692 -92.11 -43.05 -5.49
N ASN A 693 -91.82 -41.95 -6.17
CA ASN A 693 -92.58 -41.48 -7.32
C ASN A 693 -91.61 -41.15 -8.46
N ALA A 694 -91.58 -41.99 -9.50
CA ALA A 694 -90.71 -41.85 -10.67
C ALA A 694 -89.24 -41.51 -10.31
N ALA A 695 -88.75 -42.05 -9.20
CA ALA A 695 -87.48 -41.67 -8.60
C ALA A 695 -86.33 -42.56 -9.10
N ARG A 696 -85.09 -42.09 -8.95
CA ARG A 696 -83.88 -42.85 -9.29
C ARG A 696 -83.01 -43.02 -8.06
N VAL A 697 -82.68 -44.27 -7.72
CA VAL A 697 -81.83 -44.57 -6.55
C VAL A 697 -80.69 -45.48 -6.96
N THR A 698 -79.46 -44.99 -6.83
CA THR A 698 -78.25 -45.72 -7.21
C THR A 698 -77.36 -45.92 -6.00
N LYS A 699 -76.98 -47.19 -5.74
CA LYS A 699 -76.02 -47.54 -4.70
C LYS A 699 -74.67 -46.82 -4.94
N PRO A 700 -74.06 -46.21 -3.90
CA PRO A 700 -72.85 -45.40 -4.03
C PRO A 700 -71.57 -46.24 -4.19
#